data_AF-A0A7G8BPG6-F1
#
_entry.id   AF-A0A7G8BPG6-F1
#
_cell.length_a   1.000
_cell.length_b   1.000
_cell.length_c   1.000
_cell.angle_alpha   90.00
_cell.angle_beta   90.00
_cell.angle_gamma   90.00
#
_symmetry.space_group_name_H-M   'P 1'
#
loop_
_entity.id
_entity.type
_entity.pdbx_description
1 polymer ?
#
loop_
_entity_poly.entity_id
_entity_poly.type
_entity_poly.pdbx_seq_one_letter_code
_entity_poly.pdbx_strand_id
1 'polypeptide(L)'
;MKALRGSFFLILISAVPVFATVTVSTPANGTAVISPVHYIATATTSTCSKGVASMGIYVNNKLIYVVNGTSLNTTISLSDGPEHTVVEEWDFCGGATFATIDLTVVAPEPPTVNIIANPSTITLGTSSTLFVAASNATQVTVTGTDGSTYTLSVNGGKATVAPKSTTTYTATAIGSKGRATAARAVTVIPATSLQAINHVIFMLQENHSFDDYFGMLNPYRKANHWNTGDDGKDYEVDGIDDKLSKLTNEDDEGEVFSLFKFTSTCIDDESSAWLESYGDVNRWDFLANRPIPMDGFVHIAEGYAKSCSTSKACSGNFTDLVGKRAMGYYDQEFLNYYYYMASQFAISDRWFSPVSSKSIDNRIATFTGGTTQGLVFDPGNNDHLPQLNISNIFQELDTANVSWKIYYTVTQGLCLNEDDCTSSANAAYPATNFSSLAYSFQYLYENPTHVACTGATQKSSVVGDPTNSFCIDPNRIAPVSAFFTDLSSGKLPSFAFIEAGYGNNDEHPGSGQSILQGQAQVAKILNAFMTSSSWKNSVFFLSYDEGGGPYDHVPPVPGHSNDYTNANLGPIQDISQIAVNPDNYKPCLPSGGTPTLHCDLFTSDPGSNPDDATAIHGFAAQLGFRVPNMIVSPFTRRHYVSHTPMDHTAVIKFVENRFIGSAAHLNGRDFAQSNLFEFFDFSRIPWATPPAPPTPASSASLGYDPCTPTAFSP
;
A
#
# COMPACT_ATOMS: atom_id res chain seq x y z
N MET A 1 42.24 72.97 -34.25
CA MET A 1 42.25 74.08 -33.26
C MET A 1 42.41 73.44 -31.88
N LYS A 2 43.43 73.60 -31.04
CA LYS A 2 44.59 74.49 -30.85
C LYS A 2 45.72 73.57 -30.31
N ALA A 3 46.89 73.43 -30.93
CA ALA A 3 48.09 74.29 -30.86
C ALA A 3 49.08 73.92 -29.71
N LEU A 4 50.30 73.50 -30.14
CA LEU A 4 51.64 73.61 -29.51
C LEU A 4 51.90 72.77 -28.22
N ARG A 5 53.09 72.23 -27.94
CA ARG A 5 54.49 72.48 -28.37
C ARG A 5 55.35 71.29 -27.91
N GLY A 6 56.37 70.92 -28.68
CA GLY A 6 57.36 69.91 -28.28
C GLY A 6 58.40 70.45 -27.29
N SER A 7 59.03 69.54 -26.55
CA SER A 7 60.36 69.69 -25.93
C SER A 7 60.98 68.32 -25.67
N PHE A 8 62.16 68.11 -26.24
CA PHE A 8 63.11 67.06 -25.88
C PHE A 8 63.51 67.21 -24.40
N PHE A 9 63.50 66.12 -23.63
CA PHE A 9 64.21 66.07 -22.35
C PHE A 9 64.92 64.73 -22.17
N LEU A 10 66.23 64.85 -21.99
CA LEU A 10 67.22 63.84 -21.62
C LEU A 10 66.81 63.23 -20.26
N ILE A 11 66.53 61.93 -20.19
CA ILE A 11 66.34 61.24 -18.90
C ILE A 11 67.71 60.75 -18.43
N LEU A 12 68.28 61.48 -17.46
CA LEU A 12 69.35 60.99 -16.60
C LEU A 12 68.88 59.71 -15.90
N ILE A 13 69.61 58.62 -16.05
CA ILE A 13 69.52 57.46 -15.17
C ILE A 13 70.15 57.89 -13.84
N SER A 14 69.33 58.28 -12.85
CA SER A 14 69.80 58.39 -11.47
C SER A 14 69.94 56.98 -10.92
N ALA A 15 71.17 56.50 -10.76
CA ALA A 15 71.44 55.37 -9.89
C ALA A 15 71.03 55.78 -8.46
N VAL A 16 69.86 55.31 -8.02
CA VAL A 16 69.46 55.42 -6.62
C VAL A 16 70.45 54.57 -5.82
N PRO A 17 71.08 55.09 -4.76
CA PRO A 17 71.88 54.24 -3.88
C PRO A 17 70.97 53.14 -3.34
N VAL A 18 71.30 51.88 -3.61
CA VAL A 18 70.68 50.75 -2.92
C VAL A 18 71.14 50.90 -1.47
N PHE A 19 70.27 51.31 -0.56
CA PHE A 19 70.56 51.28 0.87
C PHE A 19 70.38 49.86 1.40
N ALA A 20 70.92 49.55 2.57
CA ALA A 20 70.55 48.32 3.27
C ALA A 20 69.03 48.33 3.51
N THR A 21 68.36 47.20 3.28
CA THR A 21 66.89 47.11 3.36
C THR A 21 66.46 45.76 3.90
N VAL A 22 65.53 45.78 4.86
CA VAL A 22 64.74 44.62 5.28
C VAL A 22 63.37 44.70 4.60
N THR A 23 62.96 43.63 3.93
CA THR A 23 61.65 43.51 3.29
C THR A 23 60.85 42.40 3.96
N VAL A 24 59.74 42.76 4.61
CA VAL A 24 58.82 41.81 5.24
C VAL A 24 57.64 41.56 4.29
N SER A 25 57.45 40.32 3.86
CA SER A 25 56.38 39.91 2.94
C SER A 25 55.11 39.45 3.67
N THR A 26 55.25 38.91 4.89
CA THR A 26 54.15 38.67 5.83
C THR A 26 54.69 38.76 7.26
N PRO A 27 53.91 39.27 8.24
CA PRO A 27 52.63 39.96 8.04
C PRO A 27 52.83 41.37 7.45
N ALA A 28 51.80 41.92 6.81
CA ALA A 28 51.84 43.30 6.33
C ALA A 28 51.64 44.29 7.49
N ASN A 29 52.29 45.46 7.41
CA ASN A 29 52.18 46.49 8.44
C ASN A 29 50.73 47.01 8.56
N GLY A 30 50.24 47.13 9.79
CA GLY A 30 48.90 47.59 10.15
C GLY A 30 47.79 46.55 10.09
N THR A 31 48.08 45.26 9.81
CA THR A 31 47.03 44.25 9.67
C THR A 31 46.60 43.60 11.00
N ALA A 32 45.38 43.09 11.01
CA ALA A 32 44.90 42.18 12.03
C ALA A 32 45.25 40.73 11.66
N VAL A 33 45.83 39.98 12.58
CA VAL A 33 46.31 38.60 12.36
C VAL A 33 45.96 37.70 13.54
N ILE A 34 45.93 36.38 13.33
CA ILE A 34 45.76 35.38 14.40
C ILE A 34 47.10 34.76 14.79
N SER A 35 47.29 34.50 16.08
CA SER A 35 48.48 33.82 16.60
C SER A 35 48.39 32.29 16.34
N PRO A 36 49.47 31.62 15.91
CA PRO A 36 50.81 32.14 15.70
C PRO A 36 50.96 32.87 14.36
N VAL A 37 51.63 34.01 14.38
CA VAL A 37 51.78 34.93 13.24
C VAL A 37 52.95 34.48 12.37
N HIS A 38 52.71 34.37 11.06
CA HIS A 38 53.70 33.92 10.10
C HIS A 38 54.56 35.08 9.57
N TYR A 39 55.84 35.04 9.90
CA TYR A 39 56.86 36.00 9.47
C TYR A 39 57.69 35.44 8.32
N ILE A 40 57.69 36.13 7.18
CA ILE A 40 58.57 35.87 6.05
C ILE A 40 59.24 37.19 5.65
N ALA A 41 60.56 37.24 5.73
CA ALA A 41 61.33 38.44 5.39
C ALA A 41 62.67 38.10 4.72
N THR A 42 63.18 39.05 3.95
CA THR A 42 64.51 39.02 3.33
C THR A 42 65.25 40.32 3.60
N ALA A 43 66.58 40.26 3.63
CA ALA A 43 67.43 41.42 3.85
C ALA A 43 68.59 41.48 2.87
N THR A 44 68.99 42.70 2.53
CA THR A 44 70.20 43.01 1.75
C THR A 44 70.97 44.16 2.39
N THR A 45 72.29 44.11 2.36
CA THR A 45 73.16 45.22 2.78
C THR A 45 74.05 45.65 1.62
N SER A 46 74.17 46.96 1.42
CA SER A 46 75.05 47.57 0.42
C SER A 46 76.28 48.25 1.04
N THR A 47 76.26 48.43 2.37
CA THR A 47 77.31 49.08 3.17
C THR A 47 78.32 48.08 3.72
N CYS A 48 78.00 46.78 3.75
CA CYS A 48 78.91 45.73 4.18
C CYS A 48 79.24 44.75 3.05
N SER A 49 80.51 44.72 2.63
CA SER A 49 81.00 43.84 1.57
C SER A 49 80.99 42.35 1.95
N LYS A 50 80.78 42.02 3.23
CA LYS A 50 80.68 40.64 3.74
C LYS A 50 79.22 40.13 3.81
N GLY A 51 78.24 40.97 3.50
CA GLY A 51 76.81 40.61 3.50
C GLY A 51 76.16 40.60 4.88
N VAL A 52 74.87 40.24 4.91
CA VAL A 52 74.06 40.09 6.13
C VAL A 52 74.50 38.82 6.88
N ALA A 53 74.75 38.93 8.18
CA ALA A 53 75.15 37.82 9.04
C ALA A 53 73.93 37.08 9.60
N SER A 54 72.93 37.82 10.07
CA SER A 54 71.73 37.26 10.70
C SER A 54 70.54 38.20 10.59
N MET A 55 69.34 37.63 10.77
CA MET A 55 68.10 38.37 10.93
C MET A 55 67.39 37.94 12.21
N GLY A 56 66.70 38.88 12.84
CA GLY A 56 65.93 38.64 14.05
C GLY A 56 64.56 39.28 14.03
N ILE A 57 63.67 38.74 14.85
CA ILE A 57 62.35 39.31 15.11
C ILE A 57 62.34 39.79 16.56
N TYR A 58 62.04 41.06 16.75
CA TYR A 58 61.72 41.65 18.04
C TYR A 58 60.22 41.78 18.20
N VAL A 59 59.75 41.55 19.42
CA VAL A 59 58.38 41.86 19.85
C VAL A 59 58.50 42.69 21.10
N ASN A 60 57.94 43.90 21.09
CA ASN A 60 57.99 44.85 22.21
C ASN A 60 59.41 45.03 22.77
N ASN A 61 60.36 45.28 21.86
CA ASN A 61 61.79 45.48 22.13
C ASN A 61 62.56 44.26 22.69
N LYS A 62 61.97 43.06 22.66
CA LYS A 62 62.65 41.81 23.02
C LYS A 62 62.91 40.95 21.80
N LEU A 63 64.18 40.56 21.58
CA LEU A 63 64.54 39.60 20.53
C LEU A 63 63.97 38.23 20.89
N ILE A 64 63.07 37.72 20.06
CA ILE A 64 62.34 36.46 20.30
C ILE A 64 62.75 35.34 19.34
N TYR A 65 63.30 35.69 18.18
CA TYR A 65 63.75 34.74 17.17
C TYR A 65 64.95 35.30 16.43
N VAL A 66 65.92 34.46 16.11
CA VAL A 66 67.08 34.81 15.29
C VAL A 66 67.40 33.66 14.34
N VAL A 67 67.82 33.99 13.13
CA VAL A 67 68.36 33.05 12.16
C VAL A 67 69.64 33.61 11.55
N ASN A 68 70.63 32.75 11.32
CA ASN A 68 71.83 33.13 10.58
C ASN A 68 71.51 33.04 9.08
N GLY A 69 71.57 34.17 8.37
CA GLY A 69 71.24 34.24 6.95
C GLY A 69 70.50 35.52 6.56
N THR A 70 70.24 35.64 5.25
CA THR A 70 69.61 36.80 4.59
C THR A 70 68.09 36.69 4.49
N SER A 71 67.48 35.65 5.06
CA SER A 71 66.03 35.43 5.01
C SER A 71 65.53 34.69 6.24
N LEU A 72 64.30 34.97 6.66
CA LEU A 72 63.58 34.22 7.70
C LEU A 72 62.18 33.80 7.20
N ASN A 73 61.71 32.64 7.68
CA ASN A 73 60.38 32.08 7.44
C ASN A 73 59.99 31.27 8.69
N THR A 74 59.23 31.88 9.60
CA THR A 74 58.90 31.28 10.90
C THR A 74 57.55 31.74 11.43
N THR A 75 56.96 31.00 12.36
CA THR A 75 55.73 31.42 13.04
C THR A 75 56.04 31.80 14.49
N ILE A 76 55.48 32.93 14.94
CA ILE A 76 55.68 33.47 16.27
C ILE A 76 54.35 33.51 17.01
N SER A 77 54.28 32.88 18.18
CA SER A 77 53.16 33.04 19.09
C SER A 77 53.22 34.41 19.76
N LEU A 78 52.27 35.28 19.41
CA LEU A 78 52.07 36.60 20.01
C LEU A 78 50.85 36.60 20.92
N SER A 79 50.78 37.59 21.83
CA SER A 79 49.63 37.75 22.74
C SER A 79 48.53 38.56 22.05
N ASP A 80 47.27 38.37 22.47
CA ASP A 80 46.15 39.13 21.92
C ASP A 80 46.31 40.64 22.22
N GLY A 81 46.05 41.49 21.24
CA GLY A 81 46.17 42.94 21.34
C GLY A 81 47.11 43.57 20.29
N PRO A 82 47.31 44.90 20.35
CA PRO A 82 48.28 45.58 19.50
C PRO A 82 49.69 45.12 19.87
N GLU A 83 50.45 44.67 18.88
CA GLU A 83 51.84 44.24 19.02
C GLU A 83 52.73 45.10 18.13
N HIS A 84 53.82 45.60 18.71
CA HIS A 84 54.87 46.30 17.98
C HIS A 84 56.00 45.33 17.70
N THR A 85 56.17 44.93 16.44
CA THR A 85 57.24 44.00 16.06
C THR A 85 58.23 44.65 15.10
N VAL A 86 59.47 44.21 15.18
CA VAL A 86 60.57 44.73 14.36
C VAL A 86 61.31 43.54 13.77
N VAL A 87 61.46 43.51 12.46
CA VAL A 87 62.38 42.59 11.80
C VAL A 87 63.67 43.34 11.53
N GLU A 88 64.76 42.92 12.17
CA GLU A 88 66.07 43.56 12.11
C GLU A 88 67.09 42.63 11.45
N GLU A 89 67.99 43.19 10.64
CA GLU A 89 69.16 42.51 10.10
C GLU A 89 70.44 43.04 10.75
N TRP A 90 71.42 42.16 10.92
CA TRP A 90 72.79 42.52 11.31
C TRP A 90 73.77 42.04 10.27
N ASP A 91 74.71 42.91 9.89
CA ASP A 91 75.76 42.58 8.93
C ASP A 91 77.10 42.19 9.60
N PHE A 92 77.98 41.53 8.85
CA PHE A 92 79.30 41.12 9.34
C PHE A 92 80.27 42.29 9.60
N CYS A 93 79.86 43.53 9.30
CA CYS A 93 80.64 44.74 9.45
C CYS A 93 80.19 45.58 10.67
N GLY A 94 79.16 45.12 11.41
CA GLY A 94 78.64 45.78 12.61
C GLY A 94 77.50 46.79 12.34
N GLY A 95 76.97 46.84 11.12
CA GLY A 95 75.78 47.60 10.76
C GLY A 95 74.48 46.84 11.02
N ALA A 96 73.38 47.58 11.12
CA ALA A 96 72.03 47.01 11.27
C ALA A 96 70.97 47.90 10.60
N THR A 97 69.93 47.25 10.06
CA THR A 97 68.74 47.90 9.47
C THR A 97 67.50 47.15 9.92
N PHE A 98 66.34 47.81 9.99
CA PHE A 98 65.12 47.16 10.40
C PHE A 98 63.89 47.62 9.63
N ALA A 99 62.84 46.78 9.68
CA ALA A 99 61.50 47.09 9.26
C ALA A 99 60.54 46.90 10.44
N THR A 100 59.78 47.95 10.74
CA THR A 100 58.73 47.91 11.77
C THR A 100 57.44 47.37 11.19
N ILE A 101 56.81 46.46 11.94
CA ILE A 101 55.51 45.87 11.64
C ILE A 101 54.63 46.02 12.88
N ASP A 102 53.80 47.07 12.87
CA ASP A 102 52.70 47.21 13.81
C ASP A 102 51.57 46.28 13.36
N LEU A 103 51.07 45.42 14.24
CA LEU A 103 49.95 44.55 13.93
C LEU A 103 49.02 44.45 15.14
N THR A 104 47.79 43.99 14.92
CA THR A 104 46.89 43.64 16.02
C THR A 104 46.63 42.15 15.99
N VAL A 105 47.06 41.44 17.02
CA VAL A 105 46.73 40.03 17.19
C VAL A 105 45.31 39.95 17.70
N VAL A 106 44.41 39.46 16.87
CA VAL A 106 43.02 39.26 17.25
C VAL A 106 42.83 37.86 17.81
N ALA A 107 42.10 37.77 18.92
CA ALA A 107 41.72 36.49 19.49
C ALA A 107 40.90 35.69 18.46
N PRO A 108 41.18 34.40 18.24
CA PRO A 108 40.29 33.55 17.46
C PRO A 108 38.89 33.60 18.07
N GLU A 109 37.87 33.85 17.26
CA GLU A 109 36.50 33.87 17.74
C GLU A 109 36.00 32.43 18.03
N PRO A 110 35.16 32.24 19.07
CA PRO A 110 34.52 30.95 19.29
C PRO A 110 33.63 30.58 18.10
N PRO A 111 33.49 29.27 17.79
CA PRO A 111 32.58 28.83 16.75
C PRO A 111 31.15 29.23 17.09
N THR A 112 30.37 29.57 16.07
CA THR A 112 28.91 29.75 16.20
C THR A 112 28.19 28.74 15.31
N VAL A 113 26.99 28.34 15.71
CA VAL A 113 26.14 27.47 14.90
C VAL A 113 24.67 27.78 15.16
N ASN A 114 23.86 27.73 14.10
CA ASN A 114 22.42 27.81 14.15
C ASN A 114 21.81 26.73 13.25
N ILE A 115 20.61 26.25 13.60
CA ILE A 115 19.87 25.26 12.83
C ILE A 115 18.39 25.64 12.74
N ILE A 116 17.86 25.60 11.52
CA ILE A 116 16.44 25.81 11.21
C ILE A 116 15.93 24.57 10.48
N ALA A 117 14.70 24.16 10.77
CA ALA A 117 13.99 23.12 10.02
C ALA A 117 12.86 23.76 9.23
N ASN A 118 12.77 23.48 7.93
CA ASN A 118 11.67 23.96 7.09
C ASN A 118 11.13 22.83 6.19
N PRO A 119 9.86 22.39 6.40
CA PRO A 119 8.99 22.77 7.51
C PRO A 119 9.47 22.19 8.85
N SER A 120 9.17 22.82 9.99
CA SER A 120 9.52 22.28 11.33
C SER A 120 8.55 21.21 11.85
N THR A 121 7.43 21.03 11.16
CA THR A 121 6.47 19.95 11.38
C THR A 121 6.27 19.25 10.05
N ILE A 122 6.39 17.92 10.04
CA ILE A 122 6.18 17.07 8.88
C ILE A 122 5.12 16.02 9.21
N THR A 123 4.43 15.56 8.18
CA THR A 123 3.59 14.36 8.27
C THR A 123 4.48 13.12 8.12
N LEU A 124 4.21 12.04 8.85
CA LEU A 124 4.93 10.77 8.71
C LEU A 124 5.06 10.38 7.22
N GLY A 125 6.28 10.08 6.76
CA GLY A 125 6.59 9.75 5.36
C GLY A 125 6.99 10.93 4.48
N THR A 126 6.79 12.18 4.93
CA THR A 126 7.32 13.38 4.24
C THR A 126 8.70 13.77 4.79
N SER A 127 9.34 14.79 4.21
CA SER A 127 10.68 15.22 4.61
C SER A 127 10.72 16.68 5.04
N SER A 128 11.69 17.01 5.91
CA SER A 128 12.07 18.37 6.28
C SER A 128 13.47 18.65 5.76
N THR A 129 13.76 19.90 5.41
CA THR A 129 15.13 20.34 5.14
C THR A 129 15.68 21.09 6.34
N LEU A 130 16.79 20.60 6.89
CA LEU A 130 17.58 21.28 7.90
C LEU A 130 18.52 22.28 7.22
N PHE A 131 18.49 23.53 7.65
CA PHE A 131 19.39 24.60 7.22
C PHE A 131 20.30 24.94 8.39
N VAL A 132 21.59 24.70 8.21
CA VAL A 132 22.61 24.95 9.23
C VAL A 132 23.52 26.07 8.76
N ALA A 133 23.75 27.06 9.62
CA ALA A 133 24.73 28.11 9.40
C ALA A 133 25.76 28.05 10.51
N ALA A 134 27.05 28.08 10.16
CA ALA A 134 28.15 28.07 11.12
C ALA A 134 29.21 29.09 10.74
N SER A 135 29.98 29.55 11.72
CA SER A 135 31.14 30.42 11.51
C SER A 135 32.25 30.05 12.49
N ASN A 136 33.50 30.34 12.13
CA ASN A 136 34.69 30.04 12.93
C ASN A 136 34.83 28.54 13.29
N ALA A 137 34.27 27.65 12.46
CA ALA A 137 34.29 26.21 12.65
C ALA A 137 35.32 25.55 11.72
N THR A 138 35.95 24.48 12.21
CA THR A 138 36.78 23.54 11.44
C THR A 138 36.02 22.26 11.12
N GLN A 139 34.91 21.99 11.82
CA GLN A 139 34.01 20.86 11.56
C GLN A 139 32.57 21.21 11.94
N VAL A 140 31.61 20.77 11.12
CA VAL A 140 30.16 20.87 11.41
C VAL A 140 29.49 19.52 11.20
N THR A 141 28.79 19.03 12.23
CA THR A 141 27.99 17.80 12.17
C THR A 141 26.58 18.04 12.68
N VAL A 142 25.61 17.26 12.21
CA VAL A 142 24.23 17.25 12.69
C VAL A 142 23.89 15.83 13.12
N THR A 143 23.43 15.66 14.36
CA THR A 143 23.03 14.35 14.90
C THR A 143 21.57 14.38 15.34
N GLY A 144 20.77 13.42 14.89
CA GLY A 144 19.39 13.22 15.32
C GLY A 144 19.29 12.33 16.55
N THR A 145 18.27 12.54 17.38
CA THR A 145 17.92 11.61 18.48
C THR A 145 17.51 10.21 18.00
N ASP A 146 17.25 10.06 16.70
CA ASP A 146 17.01 8.79 16.00
C ASP A 146 18.31 8.05 15.61
N GLY A 147 19.49 8.60 15.95
CA GLY A 147 20.79 8.05 15.62
C GLY A 147 21.35 8.47 14.26
N SER A 148 20.59 9.24 13.46
CA SER A 148 21.08 9.75 12.17
C SER A 148 22.21 10.78 12.35
N THR A 149 23.17 10.81 11.42
CA THR A 149 24.31 11.75 11.46
C THR A 149 24.62 12.28 10.07
N TYR A 150 24.83 13.59 9.96
CA TYR A 150 25.17 14.29 8.71
C TYR A 150 26.39 15.19 8.93
N THR A 151 27.38 15.12 8.04
CA THR A 151 28.54 16.05 8.05
C THR A 151 28.31 17.14 7.03
N LEU A 152 28.45 18.40 7.42
CA LEU A 152 28.25 19.58 6.58
C LEU A 152 29.56 20.32 6.34
N SER A 153 29.54 21.30 5.44
CA SER A 153 30.70 22.17 5.23
C SER A 153 30.99 23.00 6.49
N VAL A 154 32.22 23.53 6.59
CA VAL A 154 32.65 24.34 7.75
C VAL A 154 31.80 25.60 7.99
N ASN A 155 31.08 26.08 6.96
CA ASN A 155 30.15 27.22 7.08
C ASN A 155 28.67 26.78 7.25
N GLY A 156 28.42 25.47 7.38
CA GLY A 156 27.09 24.87 7.41
C GLY A 156 26.63 24.33 6.05
N GLY A 157 25.33 24.23 5.83
CA GLY A 157 24.75 23.61 4.64
C GLY A 157 23.30 23.17 4.84
N LYS A 158 22.82 22.31 3.93
CA LYS A 158 21.48 21.71 4.01
C LYS A 158 21.57 20.20 4.20
N ALA A 159 20.64 19.63 4.96
CA ALA A 159 20.43 18.19 5.06
C ALA A 159 18.93 17.88 4.99
N THR A 160 18.52 17.01 4.08
CA THR A 160 17.12 16.53 3.99
C THR A 160 16.95 15.35 4.93
N VAL A 161 15.91 15.38 5.76
CA VAL A 161 15.62 14.37 6.77
C VAL A 161 14.16 13.93 6.70
N ALA A 162 13.90 12.63 6.94
CA ALA A 162 12.56 12.06 6.98
C ALA A 162 12.39 11.18 8.24
N PRO A 163 12.39 11.77 9.44
CA PRO A 163 12.30 11.01 10.68
C PRO A 163 10.93 10.30 10.83
N LYS A 164 10.94 9.10 11.42
CA LYS A 164 9.74 8.28 11.66
C LYS A 164 8.97 8.65 12.94
N SER A 165 9.58 9.47 13.80
CA SER A 165 8.99 10.03 15.03
C SER A 165 9.59 11.41 15.27
N THR A 166 8.95 12.25 16.10
CA THR A 166 9.48 13.58 16.44
C THR A 166 10.94 13.47 16.87
N THR A 167 11.84 14.03 16.05
CA THR A 167 13.29 13.85 16.19
C THR A 167 13.93 15.21 16.38
N THR A 168 14.80 15.31 17.38
CA THR A 168 15.59 16.53 17.63
C THR A 168 16.94 16.41 16.95
N TYR A 169 17.23 17.32 16.03
CA TYR A 169 18.52 17.41 15.34
C TYR A 169 19.39 18.44 16.03
N THR A 170 20.59 18.03 16.44
CA THR A 170 21.59 18.89 17.08
C THR A 170 22.73 19.15 16.12
N ALA A 171 22.87 20.38 15.64
CA ALA A 171 24.03 20.85 14.92
C ALA A 171 25.16 21.17 15.91
N THR A 172 26.35 20.67 15.62
CA THR A 172 27.58 20.87 16.40
C THR A 172 28.64 21.48 15.50
N ALA A 173 29.16 22.65 15.87
CA ALA A 173 30.34 23.27 15.27
C ALA A 173 31.52 23.17 16.23
N ILE A 174 32.66 22.67 15.75
CA ILE A 174 33.93 22.61 16.49
C ILE A 174 34.88 23.60 15.85
N GLY A 175 35.59 24.39 16.65
CA GLY A 175 36.58 25.36 16.22
C GLY A 175 37.76 25.41 17.19
N SER A 176 38.74 26.27 16.90
CA SER A 176 39.98 26.38 17.69
C SER A 176 39.77 26.82 19.14
N LYS A 177 38.63 27.46 19.46
CA LYS A 177 38.25 27.91 20.82
C LYS A 177 37.10 27.10 21.44
N GLY A 178 36.86 25.89 20.95
CA GLY A 178 35.92 24.95 21.59
C GLY A 178 34.79 24.49 20.67
N ARG A 179 33.61 24.30 21.26
CA ARG A 179 32.43 23.71 20.60
C ARG A 179 31.21 24.59 20.82
N ALA A 180 30.41 24.79 19.77
CA ALA A 180 29.08 25.36 19.85
C ALA A 180 28.04 24.36 19.34
N THR A 181 26.83 24.40 19.90
CA THR A 181 25.73 23.53 19.50
C THR A 181 24.42 24.29 19.41
N ALA A 182 23.59 23.93 18.45
CA ALA A 182 22.21 24.39 18.33
C ALA A 182 21.31 23.20 17.99
N ALA A 183 20.08 23.18 18.50
CA ALA A 183 19.16 22.07 18.28
C ALA A 183 17.82 22.55 17.72
N ARG A 184 17.22 21.73 16.85
CA ARG A 184 15.87 21.94 16.32
C ARG A 184 15.13 20.61 16.23
N ALA A 185 13.91 20.59 16.76
CA ALA A 185 13.00 19.47 16.58
C ALA A 185 12.32 19.56 15.21
N VAL A 186 12.20 18.41 14.55
CA VAL A 186 11.26 18.17 13.47
C VAL A 186 10.12 17.34 14.07
N THR A 187 8.97 17.98 14.26
CA THR A 187 7.77 17.31 14.79
C THR A 187 7.17 16.42 13.72
N VAL A 188 6.95 15.15 14.03
CA VAL A 188 6.27 14.20 13.14
C VAL A 188 4.85 14.03 13.64
N ILE A 189 3.88 14.47 12.85
CA ILE A 189 2.48 14.19 13.10
C ILE A 189 2.07 12.91 12.35
N PRO A 190 1.12 12.12 12.90
CA PRO A 190 0.52 11.01 12.16
C PRO A 190 0.03 11.50 10.80
N ALA A 191 0.10 10.64 9.80
CA ALA A 191 -0.56 10.93 8.54
C ALA A 191 -2.07 11.08 8.78
N THR A 192 -2.61 12.24 8.40
CA THR A 192 -4.05 12.53 8.40
C THR A 192 -4.69 12.14 7.07
N SER A 193 -4.05 11.23 6.35
CA SER A 193 -4.39 10.84 4.99
C SER A 193 -4.07 9.36 4.81
N LEU A 194 -4.37 8.86 3.61
CA LEU A 194 -4.07 7.51 3.15
C LEU A 194 -2.64 7.04 3.52
N GLN A 195 -1.66 7.94 3.58
CA GLN A 195 -0.27 7.64 3.96
C GLN A 195 -0.11 7.03 5.38
N ALA A 196 -1.14 7.09 6.22
CA ALA A 196 -1.17 6.47 7.55
C ALA A 196 -1.22 4.94 7.51
N ILE A 197 -1.66 4.38 6.39
CA ILE A 197 -1.83 2.94 6.20
C ILE A 197 -0.54 2.36 5.66
N ASN A 198 0.17 1.52 6.39
CA ASN A 198 1.35 0.82 5.92
C ASN A 198 1.02 -0.52 5.27
N HIS A 199 -0.10 -1.13 5.64
CA HIS A 199 -0.52 -2.45 5.19
C HIS A 199 -2.00 -2.43 4.77
N VAL A 200 -2.27 -2.92 3.57
CA VAL A 200 -3.61 -3.23 3.07
C VAL A 200 -3.73 -4.75 3.04
N ILE A 201 -4.61 -5.31 3.86
CA ILE A 201 -4.96 -6.73 3.85
C ILE A 201 -6.31 -6.87 3.14
N PHE A 202 -6.40 -7.75 2.16
CA PHE A 202 -7.65 -8.06 1.46
C PHE A 202 -7.89 -9.55 1.50
N MET A 203 -9.05 -9.96 2.01
CA MET A 203 -9.46 -11.35 2.12
C MET A 203 -10.79 -11.55 1.41
N LEU A 204 -10.88 -12.61 0.61
CA LEU A 204 -12.11 -13.06 -0.03
C LEU A 204 -12.51 -14.42 0.57
N GLN A 205 -13.68 -14.47 1.19
CA GLN A 205 -14.45 -15.70 1.44
C GLN A 205 -15.24 -16.08 0.17
N GLU A 206 -15.98 -17.18 0.20
CA GLU A 206 -16.68 -17.71 -0.98
C GLU A 206 -18.21 -17.62 -0.88
N ASN A 207 -18.84 -17.27 -2.01
CA ASN A 207 -20.21 -17.66 -2.39
C ASN A 207 -21.35 -17.27 -1.41
N HIS A 208 -21.38 -16.01 -0.99
CA HIS A 208 -22.51 -15.49 -0.21
C HIS A 208 -22.91 -14.08 -0.67
N SER A 209 -24.20 -13.92 -0.96
CA SER A 209 -24.78 -12.62 -1.28
C SER A 209 -24.88 -11.73 -0.04
N PHE A 210 -25.02 -10.42 -0.25
CA PHE A 210 -25.15 -9.51 0.89
C PHE A 210 -26.42 -9.76 1.69
N ASP A 211 -27.56 -10.02 1.04
CA ASP A 211 -28.81 -10.25 1.77
C ASP A 211 -28.84 -11.58 2.52
N ASP A 212 -28.16 -12.61 2.01
CA ASP A 212 -27.99 -13.89 2.69
C ASP A 212 -27.30 -13.70 4.05
N TYR A 213 -26.25 -12.89 4.13
CA TYR A 213 -25.47 -12.71 5.37
C TYR A 213 -25.80 -11.49 6.19
N PHE A 214 -26.17 -10.38 5.57
CA PHE A 214 -26.34 -9.08 6.22
C PHE A 214 -27.67 -8.39 5.89
N GLY A 215 -28.54 -9.05 5.14
CA GLY A 215 -29.88 -8.54 4.86
C GLY A 215 -30.69 -8.27 6.13
N MET A 216 -30.42 -8.99 7.23
CA MET A 216 -31.05 -8.81 8.54
C MET A 216 -30.19 -8.02 9.55
N LEU A 217 -29.22 -7.22 9.10
CA LEU A 217 -28.28 -6.52 9.99
C LEU A 217 -28.93 -5.36 10.79
N ASN A 218 -29.92 -4.67 10.21
CA ASN A 218 -30.53 -3.47 10.81
C ASN A 218 -31.19 -3.73 12.18
N PRO A 219 -32.02 -4.77 12.39
CA PRO A 219 -32.58 -5.09 13.71
C PRO A 219 -31.51 -5.23 14.80
N TYR A 220 -30.40 -5.92 14.49
CA TYR A 220 -29.30 -6.10 15.43
C TYR A 220 -28.61 -4.77 15.76
N ARG A 221 -28.31 -3.94 14.76
CA ARG A 221 -27.69 -2.62 14.96
C ARG A 221 -28.58 -1.70 15.81
N LYS A 222 -29.87 -1.65 15.52
CA LYS A 222 -30.86 -0.83 16.26
C LYS A 222 -30.97 -1.28 17.72
N ALA A 223 -31.05 -2.58 17.97
CA ALA A 223 -31.15 -3.13 19.33
C ALA A 223 -29.93 -2.81 20.20
N ASN A 224 -28.75 -2.66 19.59
CA ASN A 224 -27.50 -2.36 20.29
C ASN A 224 -27.08 -0.88 20.21
N HIS A 225 -27.88 -0.01 19.58
CA HIS A 225 -27.53 1.38 19.30
C HIS A 225 -26.23 1.55 18.50
N TRP A 226 -25.99 0.64 17.55
CA TRP A 226 -24.83 0.64 16.64
C TRP A 226 -25.18 1.03 15.21
N ASN A 227 -26.29 1.75 15.03
CA ASN A 227 -26.66 2.37 13.77
C ASN A 227 -26.26 3.85 13.70
N THR A 228 -25.97 4.51 14.82
CA THR A 228 -25.58 5.93 14.82
C THR A 228 -24.06 6.09 14.71
N GLY A 229 -23.59 6.74 13.66
CA GLY A 229 -22.16 7.00 13.43
C GLY A 229 -21.58 8.14 14.28
N ASP A 230 -20.26 8.32 14.19
CA ASP A 230 -19.51 9.38 14.89
C ASP A 230 -19.88 10.82 14.54
N ASP A 231 -20.68 10.99 13.49
CA ASP A 231 -21.25 12.26 13.03
C ASP A 231 -22.69 12.49 13.53
N GLY A 232 -23.22 11.56 14.34
CA GLY A 232 -24.57 11.60 14.87
C GLY A 232 -25.66 11.23 13.87
N LYS A 233 -25.31 10.71 12.68
CA LYS A 233 -26.27 10.23 11.69
C LYS A 233 -26.53 8.75 11.87
N ASP A 234 -27.77 8.34 11.63
CA ASP A 234 -28.13 6.94 11.55
C ASP A 234 -27.78 6.37 10.17
N TYR A 235 -27.17 5.19 10.17
CA TYR A 235 -26.76 4.41 9.01
C TYR A 235 -27.41 3.03 9.10
N GLU A 236 -28.33 2.80 8.18
CA GLU A 236 -28.99 1.51 7.95
C GLU A 236 -28.47 0.93 6.65
N VAL A 237 -28.37 -0.39 6.55
CA VAL A 237 -28.09 -1.06 5.28
C VAL A 237 -29.38 -1.17 4.46
N ASP A 238 -29.27 -1.13 3.13
CA ASP A 238 -30.31 -1.63 2.23
C ASP A 238 -30.37 -3.15 2.35
N GLY A 239 -31.00 -3.65 3.40
CA GLY A 239 -31.18 -5.08 3.67
C GLY A 239 -32.59 -5.55 3.32
N ILE A 240 -32.99 -6.71 3.84
CA ILE A 240 -34.30 -7.34 3.61
C ILE A 240 -35.23 -7.27 4.83
N ASP A 241 -34.81 -6.64 5.93
CA ASP A 241 -35.57 -6.60 7.18
C ASP A 241 -36.97 -5.95 7.03
N ASP A 242 -37.16 -5.10 6.02
CA ASP A 242 -38.45 -4.51 5.67
C ASP A 242 -39.14 -5.17 4.44
N LYS A 243 -38.56 -6.26 3.92
CA LYS A 243 -38.93 -6.90 2.64
C LYS A 243 -39.33 -8.37 2.74
N LEU A 244 -39.22 -8.98 3.93
CA LEU A 244 -39.47 -10.41 4.16
C LEU A 244 -40.80 -10.96 3.61
N SER A 245 -41.85 -10.14 3.57
CA SER A 245 -43.18 -10.53 3.05
C SER A 245 -43.55 -9.87 1.72
N LYS A 246 -42.62 -9.10 1.13
CA LYS A 246 -42.83 -8.33 -0.11
C LYS A 246 -42.13 -8.95 -1.31
N LEU A 247 -41.01 -9.64 -1.08
CA LEU A 247 -40.20 -10.26 -2.11
C LEU A 247 -40.42 -11.77 -2.11
N THR A 248 -40.60 -12.30 -3.31
CA THR A 248 -40.85 -13.72 -3.55
C THR A 248 -40.19 -14.15 -4.85
N ASN A 249 -39.89 -15.43 -4.97
CA ASN A 249 -39.54 -16.11 -6.22
C ASN A 249 -40.43 -17.36 -6.37
N GLU A 250 -40.55 -17.88 -7.58
CA GLU A 250 -41.39 -19.02 -7.91
C GLU A 250 -40.54 -20.22 -8.35
N ASP A 251 -40.91 -21.47 -8.16
CA ASP A 251 -40.21 -22.58 -8.84
C ASP A 251 -40.75 -22.78 -10.28
N ASP A 252 -40.31 -23.82 -10.97
CA ASP A 252 -40.83 -24.22 -12.29
C ASP A 252 -42.26 -24.79 -12.24
N GLU A 253 -42.70 -25.20 -11.06
CA GLU A 253 -44.02 -25.79 -10.81
C GLU A 253 -45.08 -24.78 -10.36
N GLY A 254 -44.67 -23.54 -10.08
CA GLY A 254 -45.54 -22.44 -9.69
C GLY A 254 -45.67 -22.22 -8.17
N GLU A 255 -44.85 -22.88 -7.36
CA GLU A 255 -44.78 -22.68 -5.92
C GLU A 255 -44.01 -21.39 -5.60
N VAL A 256 -44.59 -20.54 -4.76
CA VAL A 256 -44.03 -19.23 -4.43
C VAL A 256 -43.34 -19.29 -3.07
N PHE A 257 -42.06 -18.90 -3.05
CA PHE A 257 -41.21 -18.85 -1.86
C PHE A 257 -40.93 -17.40 -1.46
N SER A 258 -41.24 -17.06 -0.21
CA SER A 258 -40.83 -15.80 0.42
C SER A 258 -39.48 -15.98 1.11
N LEU A 259 -38.84 -14.86 1.46
CA LEU A 259 -37.62 -14.87 2.27
C LEU A 259 -37.86 -15.54 3.63
N PHE A 260 -36.95 -16.41 4.06
CA PHE A 260 -37.04 -17.09 5.37
C PHE A 260 -35.69 -17.25 6.06
N LYS A 261 -35.70 -17.25 7.39
CA LYS A 261 -34.50 -17.47 8.19
C LYS A 261 -34.06 -18.93 8.07
N PHE A 262 -32.78 -19.16 7.78
CA PHE A 262 -32.20 -20.50 7.84
C PHE A 262 -32.18 -21.07 9.26
N THR A 263 -32.49 -22.36 9.35
CA THR A 263 -32.40 -23.17 10.57
C THR A 263 -31.19 -24.10 10.58
N SER A 264 -30.47 -24.21 9.46
CA SER A 264 -29.19 -24.93 9.37
C SER A 264 -28.08 -24.04 8.83
N THR A 265 -26.83 -24.40 9.17
CA THR A 265 -25.61 -23.61 8.90
C THR A 265 -24.76 -24.15 7.76
N CYS A 266 -25.17 -25.23 7.12
CA CYS A 266 -24.64 -25.65 5.84
C CYS A 266 -25.81 -25.63 4.87
N ILE A 267 -25.61 -25.35 3.59
CA ILE A 267 -26.67 -25.36 2.57
C ILE A 267 -26.19 -26.14 1.34
N ASP A 268 -27.12 -26.55 0.48
CA ASP A 268 -26.74 -27.13 -0.82
C ASP A 268 -26.05 -26.08 -1.68
N ASP A 269 -25.28 -26.53 -2.68
CA ASP A 269 -24.66 -25.62 -3.62
C ASP A 269 -25.71 -25.01 -4.55
N GLU A 270 -25.44 -23.80 -5.00
CA GLU A 270 -26.24 -23.07 -5.98
C GLU A 270 -25.29 -22.56 -7.08
N SER A 271 -25.83 -22.20 -8.25
CA SER A 271 -24.99 -21.81 -9.39
C SER A 271 -24.88 -20.29 -9.47
N SER A 272 -23.65 -19.80 -9.49
CA SER A 272 -23.29 -18.41 -9.80
C SER A 272 -22.65 -18.27 -11.19
N ALA A 273 -22.80 -19.29 -12.04
CA ALA A 273 -22.26 -19.26 -13.38
C ALA A 273 -22.91 -18.16 -14.24
N TRP A 274 -22.27 -17.84 -15.37
CA TRP A 274 -22.68 -16.77 -16.26
C TRP A 274 -24.16 -16.81 -16.66
N LEU A 275 -24.63 -17.96 -17.17
CA LEU A 275 -26.01 -18.11 -17.64
C LEU A 275 -26.99 -17.98 -16.47
N GLU A 276 -26.68 -18.66 -15.38
CA GLU A 276 -27.48 -18.71 -14.15
C GLU A 276 -27.62 -17.33 -13.52
N SER A 277 -26.54 -16.56 -13.40
CA SER A 277 -26.59 -15.20 -12.84
C SER A 277 -27.46 -14.22 -13.65
N TYR A 278 -27.55 -14.38 -14.96
CA TYR A 278 -28.49 -13.61 -15.79
C TYR A 278 -29.93 -14.14 -15.61
N GLY A 279 -30.07 -15.46 -15.47
CA GLY A 279 -31.32 -16.12 -15.16
C GLY A 279 -31.92 -15.65 -13.83
N ASP A 280 -31.09 -15.49 -12.80
CA ASP A 280 -31.47 -14.96 -11.48
C ASP A 280 -32.12 -13.57 -11.58
N VAL A 281 -31.59 -12.72 -12.45
CA VAL A 281 -32.14 -11.39 -12.73
C VAL A 281 -33.45 -11.48 -13.50
N ASN A 282 -33.51 -12.33 -14.54
CA ASN A 282 -34.69 -12.51 -15.37
C ASN A 282 -34.69 -13.88 -16.05
N ARG A 283 -35.72 -14.67 -15.76
CA ARG A 283 -35.94 -15.97 -16.39
C ARG A 283 -36.17 -15.81 -17.89
N TRP A 284 -35.29 -16.39 -18.70
CA TRP A 284 -35.48 -16.60 -20.14
C TRP A 284 -35.41 -15.36 -21.05
N ASP A 285 -34.89 -14.23 -20.57
CA ASP A 285 -34.67 -13.04 -21.40
C ASP A 285 -33.27 -12.48 -21.19
N PHE A 286 -32.50 -12.42 -22.27
CA PHE A 286 -31.13 -11.88 -22.30
C PHE A 286 -31.05 -10.53 -23.03
N LEU A 287 -32.17 -10.01 -23.52
CA LEU A 287 -32.19 -8.81 -24.35
C LEU A 287 -31.72 -7.58 -23.57
N ALA A 288 -31.18 -6.60 -24.29
CA ALA A 288 -30.76 -5.32 -23.71
C ALA A 288 -31.91 -4.51 -23.07
N ASN A 289 -33.17 -4.79 -23.44
CA ASN A 289 -34.36 -4.14 -22.91
C ASN A 289 -35.21 -5.08 -22.03
N ARG A 290 -34.63 -6.19 -21.57
CA ARG A 290 -35.31 -7.14 -20.68
C ARG A 290 -35.79 -6.44 -19.39
N PRO A 291 -36.95 -6.82 -18.83
CA PRO A 291 -37.31 -6.37 -17.49
C PRO A 291 -36.31 -6.92 -16.46
N ILE A 292 -36.20 -6.27 -15.30
CA ILE A 292 -35.27 -6.63 -14.22
C ILE A 292 -36.07 -7.03 -12.96
N PRO A 293 -36.84 -8.12 -13.00
CA PRO A 293 -37.73 -8.53 -11.91
C PRO A 293 -37.00 -9.13 -10.70
N MET A 294 -35.76 -9.61 -10.86
CA MET A 294 -35.02 -10.33 -9.81
C MET A 294 -35.79 -11.55 -9.30
N ASP A 295 -36.45 -12.26 -10.21
CA ASP A 295 -37.38 -13.34 -9.90
C ASP A 295 -36.88 -14.72 -10.30
N GLY A 296 -35.61 -14.88 -10.70
CA GLY A 296 -35.07 -16.12 -11.24
C GLY A 296 -34.39 -17.08 -10.27
N PHE A 297 -33.96 -16.61 -9.12
CA PHE A 297 -33.13 -17.34 -8.16
C PHE A 297 -33.64 -18.74 -7.81
N VAL A 298 -34.92 -18.89 -7.45
CA VAL A 298 -35.48 -20.21 -7.12
C VAL A 298 -35.46 -21.15 -8.34
N HIS A 299 -35.79 -20.64 -9.52
CA HIS A 299 -35.77 -21.43 -10.76
C HIS A 299 -34.37 -21.94 -11.09
N ILE A 300 -33.37 -21.06 -10.97
CA ILE A 300 -31.98 -21.39 -11.22
C ILE A 300 -31.46 -22.41 -10.20
N ALA A 301 -31.70 -22.17 -8.90
CA ALA A 301 -31.31 -23.09 -7.84
C ALA A 301 -31.96 -24.48 -8.00
N GLU A 302 -33.26 -24.51 -8.34
CA GLU A 302 -33.99 -25.74 -8.63
C GLU A 302 -33.41 -26.51 -9.82
N GLY A 303 -33.22 -25.82 -10.95
CA GLY A 303 -32.70 -26.42 -12.17
C GLY A 303 -31.29 -26.98 -11.95
N TYR A 304 -30.45 -26.23 -11.25
CA TYR A 304 -29.11 -26.65 -10.87
C TYR A 304 -29.16 -27.89 -9.96
N ALA A 305 -29.95 -27.86 -8.89
CA ALA A 305 -30.08 -28.97 -7.96
C ALA A 305 -30.63 -30.26 -8.62
N LYS A 306 -31.67 -30.15 -9.46
CA LYS A 306 -32.22 -31.28 -10.25
C LYS A 306 -31.17 -31.85 -11.21
N SER A 307 -30.40 -30.99 -11.88
CA SER A 307 -29.31 -31.39 -12.80
C SER A 307 -28.20 -32.12 -12.05
N CYS A 308 -27.71 -31.55 -10.95
CA CYS A 308 -26.66 -32.12 -10.12
C CYS A 308 -27.07 -33.44 -9.47
N SER A 309 -28.28 -33.52 -8.93
CA SER A 309 -28.85 -34.74 -8.34
C SER A 309 -28.96 -35.89 -9.36
N THR A 310 -29.31 -35.56 -10.61
CA THR A 310 -29.45 -36.54 -11.69
C THR A 310 -28.11 -36.98 -12.27
N SER A 311 -27.21 -36.03 -12.56
CA SER A 311 -25.93 -36.28 -13.20
C SER A 311 -24.89 -36.88 -12.25
N LYS A 312 -24.96 -36.52 -10.95
CA LYS A 312 -23.93 -36.78 -9.93
C LYS A 312 -22.56 -36.18 -10.27
N ALA A 313 -22.51 -35.20 -11.18
CA ALA A 313 -21.28 -34.51 -11.58
C ALA A 313 -20.88 -33.43 -10.56
N CYS A 314 -21.85 -32.85 -9.85
CA CYS A 314 -21.61 -31.77 -8.89
C CYS A 314 -21.21 -32.32 -7.51
N SER A 315 -20.39 -31.56 -6.78
CA SER A 315 -20.08 -31.83 -5.38
C SER A 315 -21.26 -31.46 -4.48
N GLY A 316 -21.68 -32.38 -3.61
CA GLY A 316 -22.77 -32.14 -2.66
C GLY A 316 -23.91 -33.15 -2.75
N ASN A 317 -24.89 -33.02 -1.84
CA ASN A 317 -26.02 -33.95 -1.74
C ASN A 317 -27.31 -33.46 -2.42
N PHE A 318 -27.40 -32.17 -2.75
CA PHE A 318 -28.52 -31.53 -3.46
C PHE A 318 -29.88 -32.00 -2.94
N THR A 319 -30.16 -31.64 -1.70
CA THR A 319 -31.36 -32.04 -0.96
C THR A 319 -32.58 -31.14 -1.23
N ASP A 320 -32.36 -29.92 -1.71
CA ASP A 320 -33.41 -29.00 -2.11
C ASP A 320 -33.65 -29.01 -3.63
N LEU A 321 -34.54 -29.90 -4.05
CA LEU A 321 -34.90 -30.05 -5.46
C LEU A 321 -36.01 -29.09 -5.92
N VAL A 322 -36.41 -28.13 -5.08
CA VAL A 322 -37.38 -27.08 -5.41
C VAL A 322 -36.77 -25.67 -5.36
N GLY A 323 -35.46 -25.56 -5.10
CA GLY A 323 -34.70 -24.31 -5.17
C GLY A 323 -35.04 -23.28 -4.09
N LYS A 324 -35.83 -23.62 -3.08
CA LYS A 324 -36.30 -22.67 -2.06
C LYS A 324 -35.16 -22.04 -1.26
N ARG A 325 -34.02 -22.72 -1.10
CA ARG A 325 -32.84 -22.26 -0.36
C ARG A 325 -32.29 -20.93 -0.85
N ALA A 326 -32.45 -20.63 -2.13
CA ALA A 326 -32.03 -19.36 -2.68
C ALA A 326 -32.68 -18.19 -1.92
N MET A 327 -33.89 -18.37 -1.36
CA MET A 327 -34.61 -17.36 -0.58
C MET A 327 -34.28 -17.37 0.93
N GLY A 328 -33.31 -18.15 1.36
CA GLY A 328 -32.90 -18.21 2.76
C GLY A 328 -31.98 -17.05 3.15
N TYR A 329 -31.94 -16.73 4.44
CA TYR A 329 -30.99 -15.77 5.00
C TYR A 329 -30.54 -16.17 6.41
N TYR A 330 -29.38 -15.68 6.80
CA TYR A 330 -28.81 -15.80 8.13
C TYR A 330 -29.06 -14.55 8.99
N ASP A 331 -28.91 -14.72 10.30
CA ASP A 331 -28.91 -13.60 11.25
C ASP A 331 -27.82 -13.76 12.33
N GLN A 332 -27.81 -12.83 13.30
CA GLN A 332 -26.85 -12.83 14.40
C GLN A 332 -26.83 -14.12 15.24
N GLU A 333 -27.82 -15.00 15.16
CA GLU A 333 -27.83 -16.26 15.90
C GLU A 333 -26.69 -17.18 15.44
N PHE A 334 -26.47 -17.27 14.13
CA PHE A 334 -25.37 -18.04 13.55
C PHE A 334 -24.16 -17.14 13.22
N LEU A 335 -24.39 -15.89 12.82
CA LEU A 335 -23.34 -14.97 12.35
C LEU A 335 -22.97 -13.90 13.39
N ASN A 336 -22.99 -14.24 14.68
CA ASN A 336 -22.81 -13.28 15.77
C ASN A 336 -21.50 -12.46 15.70
N TYR A 337 -20.39 -13.05 15.23
CA TYR A 337 -19.11 -12.37 15.07
C TYR A 337 -19.17 -11.39 13.89
N TYR A 338 -19.69 -11.82 12.75
CA TYR A 338 -19.84 -10.98 11.55
C TYR A 338 -20.78 -9.80 11.79
N TYR A 339 -21.93 -10.05 12.40
CA TYR A 339 -22.88 -9.00 12.79
C TYR A 339 -22.23 -7.97 13.71
N TYR A 340 -21.44 -8.41 14.69
CA TYR A 340 -20.69 -7.51 15.55
C TYR A 340 -19.69 -6.68 14.75
N MET A 341 -18.85 -7.32 13.93
CA MET A 341 -17.78 -6.64 13.18
C MET A 341 -18.35 -5.62 12.18
N ALA A 342 -19.36 -6.00 11.40
CA ALA A 342 -20.07 -5.10 10.47
C ALA A 342 -20.77 -3.95 11.19
N SER A 343 -21.24 -4.17 12.42
CA SER A 343 -21.88 -3.14 13.22
C SER A 343 -20.88 -2.17 13.86
N GLN A 344 -19.72 -2.64 14.28
CA GLN A 344 -18.70 -1.77 14.88
C GLN A 344 -18.01 -0.91 13.82
N PHE A 345 -17.48 -1.54 12.79
CA PHE A 345 -16.66 -0.87 11.79
C PHE A 345 -17.52 -0.24 10.68
N ALA A 346 -16.99 -0.23 9.46
CA ALA A 346 -17.72 0.22 8.30
C ALA A 346 -18.04 -0.96 7.38
N ILE A 347 -19.22 -0.93 6.77
CA ILE A 347 -19.69 -1.91 5.79
C ILE A 347 -20.17 -1.18 4.53
N SER A 348 -20.10 -1.83 3.38
CA SER A 348 -20.68 -1.34 2.13
C SER A 348 -21.89 -2.19 1.76
N ASP A 349 -23.05 -1.57 1.50
CA ASP A 349 -24.27 -2.26 1.03
C ASP A 349 -24.53 -2.06 -0.48
N ARG A 350 -23.51 -1.57 -1.18
CA ARG A 350 -23.44 -1.39 -2.63
C ARG A 350 -22.11 -1.90 -3.19
N TRP A 351 -21.68 -3.05 -2.67
CA TRP A 351 -20.45 -3.71 -3.07
C TRP A 351 -20.74 -4.96 -3.89
N PHE A 352 -20.30 -4.99 -5.14
CA PHE A 352 -20.63 -6.03 -6.12
C PHE A 352 -19.40 -6.86 -6.45
N SER A 353 -19.59 -8.12 -6.85
CA SER A 353 -18.50 -8.85 -7.50
C SER A 353 -18.28 -8.27 -8.92
N PRO A 354 -17.02 -8.17 -9.40
CA PRO A 354 -16.71 -7.46 -10.65
C PRO A 354 -17.45 -7.96 -11.89
N VAL A 355 -17.69 -9.26 -11.99
CA VAL A 355 -18.26 -9.94 -13.16
C VAL A 355 -19.38 -10.89 -12.70
N SER A 356 -20.42 -11.01 -13.53
CA SER A 356 -21.54 -11.93 -13.33
C SER A 356 -21.14 -13.38 -13.67
N SER A 357 -20.17 -13.93 -12.96
CA SER A 357 -19.65 -15.29 -13.12
C SER A 357 -19.16 -15.86 -11.79
N LYS A 358 -18.58 -17.06 -11.83
CA LYS A 358 -18.05 -17.80 -10.69
C LYS A 358 -16.84 -17.14 -10.02
N SER A 359 -16.40 -17.79 -8.96
CA SER A 359 -15.26 -17.46 -8.12
C SER A 359 -13.96 -17.16 -8.87
N ILE A 360 -13.58 -17.99 -9.84
CA ILE A 360 -12.27 -17.85 -10.52
C ILE A 360 -12.23 -16.56 -11.35
N ASP A 361 -13.26 -16.32 -12.15
CA ASP A 361 -13.40 -15.11 -12.95
C ASP A 361 -13.40 -13.85 -12.09
N ASN A 362 -14.13 -13.85 -10.98
CA ASN A 362 -14.19 -12.71 -10.07
C ASN A 362 -12.86 -12.45 -9.36
N ARG A 363 -12.12 -13.49 -8.97
CA ARG A 363 -10.76 -13.34 -8.41
C ARG A 363 -9.76 -12.84 -9.46
N ILE A 364 -9.84 -13.33 -10.70
CA ILE A 364 -9.01 -12.81 -11.80
C ILE A 364 -9.32 -11.34 -12.05
N ALA A 365 -10.59 -10.99 -12.26
CA ALA A 365 -11.06 -9.63 -12.46
C ALA A 365 -10.63 -8.72 -11.30
N THR A 366 -10.64 -9.22 -10.06
CA THR A 366 -10.12 -8.49 -8.91
C THR A 366 -8.66 -8.10 -9.10
N PHE A 367 -7.77 -9.01 -9.49
CA PHE A 367 -6.32 -8.70 -9.61
C PHE A 367 -5.94 -7.91 -10.85
N THR A 368 -6.77 -7.92 -11.88
CA THR A 368 -6.49 -7.34 -13.20
C THR A 368 -7.22 -6.02 -13.44
N GLY A 369 -7.89 -5.48 -12.41
CA GLY A 369 -8.65 -4.24 -12.50
C GLY A 369 -9.97 -4.39 -13.24
N GLY A 370 -10.52 -5.60 -13.33
CA GLY A 370 -11.88 -5.89 -13.78
C GLY A 370 -11.98 -6.82 -15.00
N THR A 371 -10.87 -7.11 -15.67
CA THR A 371 -10.84 -7.88 -16.92
C THR A 371 -10.51 -9.35 -16.70
N THR A 372 -11.21 -10.22 -17.43
CA THR A 372 -10.88 -11.64 -17.59
C THR A 372 -10.42 -11.95 -19.02
N GLN A 373 -10.05 -10.92 -19.80
CA GLN A 373 -9.87 -10.98 -21.26
C GLN A 373 -11.13 -11.39 -22.03
N GLY A 374 -12.31 -11.11 -21.46
CA GLY A 374 -13.60 -11.51 -22.05
C GLY A 374 -14.00 -12.96 -21.75
N LEU A 375 -13.30 -13.66 -20.85
CA LEU A 375 -13.73 -14.97 -20.36
C LEU A 375 -14.90 -14.84 -19.40
N VAL A 376 -15.92 -15.66 -19.60
CA VAL A 376 -17.05 -15.82 -18.66
C VAL A 376 -17.11 -17.23 -18.07
N PHE A 377 -16.20 -18.10 -18.49
CA PHE A 377 -15.96 -19.41 -17.92
C PHE A 377 -14.54 -19.48 -17.37
N ASP A 378 -14.37 -20.37 -16.38
CA ASP A 378 -13.09 -20.64 -15.76
C ASP A 378 -12.01 -20.95 -16.82
N PRO A 379 -10.80 -20.36 -16.71
CA PRO A 379 -9.72 -20.62 -17.66
C PRO A 379 -9.37 -22.11 -17.72
N GLY A 380 -9.28 -22.67 -18.93
CA GLY A 380 -9.18 -24.12 -19.13
C GLY A 380 -9.06 -24.56 -20.59
N ASN A 381 -9.15 -25.87 -20.88
CA ASN A 381 -8.87 -26.41 -22.22
C ASN A 381 -9.75 -25.82 -23.36
N ASN A 382 -10.94 -25.30 -23.02
CA ASN A 382 -11.90 -24.61 -23.88
C ASN A 382 -11.45 -23.21 -24.33
N ASP A 383 -10.56 -22.54 -23.59
CA ASP A 383 -10.06 -21.20 -23.94
C ASP A 383 -8.81 -21.21 -24.87
N HIS A 384 -8.18 -22.39 -25.00
CA HIS A 384 -6.93 -22.64 -25.72
C HIS A 384 -5.72 -21.78 -25.27
N LEU A 385 -5.74 -21.28 -24.05
CA LEU A 385 -4.67 -20.53 -23.41
C LEU A 385 -4.08 -21.36 -22.25
N PRO A 386 -2.75 -21.59 -22.22
CA PRO A 386 -2.13 -22.24 -21.07
C PRO A 386 -2.11 -21.35 -19.81
N GLN A 387 -2.34 -20.04 -19.96
CA GLN A 387 -2.41 -19.00 -18.93
C GLN A 387 -2.88 -17.66 -19.51
N LEU A 388 -3.41 -16.81 -18.63
CA LEU A 388 -3.79 -15.45 -18.93
C LEU A 388 -2.59 -14.49 -18.82
N ASN A 389 -2.20 -13.90 -19.95
CA ASN A 389 -1.16 -12.87 -20.00
C ASN A 389 -1.80 -11.48 -19.85
N ILE A 390 -2.23 -11.17 -18.62
CA ILE A 390 -2.95 -9.93 -18.27
C ILE A 390 -2.12 -9.10 -17.29
N SER A 391 -2.15 -7.77 -17.48
CA SER A 391 -1.61 -6.84 -16.49
C SER A 391 -2.36 -6.95 -15.17
N ASN A 392 -1.63 -7.01 -14.06
CA ASN A 392 -2.23 -7.22 -12.74
C ASN A 392 -1.52 -6.41 -11.66
N ILE A 393 -2.21 -6.23 -10.53
CA ILE A 393 -1.72 -5.41 -9.41
C ILE A 393 -0.36 -5.87 -8.87
N PHE A 394 -0.06 -7.18 -8.88
CA PHE A 394 1.21 -7.69 -8.37
C PHE A 394 2.39 -7.24 -9.25
N GLN A 395 2.19 -7.14 -10.57
CA GLN A 395 3.17 -6.56 -11.50
C GLN A 395 3.44 -5.08 -11.22
N GLU A 396 2.38 -4.30 -10.99
CA GLU A 396 2.52 -2.88 -10.68
C GLU A 396 3.27 -2.68 -9.36
N LEU A 397 2.95 -3.49 -8.35
CA LEU A 397 3.60 -3.44 -7.04
C LEU A 397 5.09 -3.81 -7.15
N ASP A 398 5.45 -4.84 -7.91
CA ASP A 398 6.87 -5.16 -8.13
C ASP A 398 7.60 -4.06 -8.88
N THR A 399 6.97 -3.48 -9.92
CA THR A 399 7.53 -2.34 -10.67
C THR A 399 7.77 -1.14 -9.76
N ALA A 400 6.87 -0.90 -8.80
CA ALA A 400 6.96 0.17 -7.81
C ALA A 400 7.85 -0.18 -6.60
N ASN A 401 8.43 -1.38 -6.54
CA ASN A 401 9.15 -1.92 -5.37
C ASN A 401 8.32 -1.91 -4.06
N VAL A 402 7.03 -2.20 -4.17
CA VAL A 402 6.10 -2.33 -3.05
C VAL A 402 6.00 -3.80 -2.66
N SER A 403 6.17 -4.11 -1.37
CA SER A 403 6.11 -5.49 -0.91
C SER A 403 4.68 -6.02 -0.94
N TRP A 404 4.54 -7.23 -1.49
CA TRP A 404 3.27 -7.95 -1.51
C TRP A 404 3.44 -9.42 -1.16
N LYS A 405 2.40 -10.03 -0.61
CA LYS A 405 2.34 -11.48 -0.36
C LYS A 405 0.90 -12.00 -0.45
N ILE A 406 0.73 -13.20 -1.00
CA ILE A 406 -0.50 -13.98 -0.97
C ILE A 406 -0.38 -15.03 0.15
N TYR A 407 -1.36 -15.04 1.05
CA TYR A 407 -1.49 -16.05 2.10
C TYR A 407 -2.63 -16.99 1.75
N TYR A 408 -2.36 -18.28 1.63
CA TYR A 408 -3.39 -19.29 1.34
C TYR A 408 -3.69 -20.11 2.61
N THR A 409 -4.96 -20.33 2.91
CA THR A 409 -5.41 -21.03 4.12
C THR A 409 -5.30 -22.54 4.00
N VAL A 410 -5.53 -23.11 2.82
CA VAL A 410 -5.62 -24.55 2.59
C VAL A 410 -4.61 -25.01 1.53
N THR A 411 -3.88 -26.08 1.84
CA THR A 411 -3.14 -26.89 0.86
C THR A 411 -4.09 -27.98 0.37
N GLN A 412 -4.84 -27.68 -0.67
CA GLN A 412 -5.51 -28.67 -1.49
C GLN A 412 -5.05 -28.31 -2.90
N GLY A 413 -4.28 -29.17 -3.55
CA GLY A 413 -4.96 -30.11 -4.43
C GLY A 413 -5.65 -29.33 -5.51
N LEU A 414 -5.02 -29.15 -6.67
CA LEU A 414 -5.82 -28.87 -7.85
C LEU A 414 -6.89 -29.98 -7.94
N CYS A 415 -8.14 -29.55 -7.76
CA CYS A 415 -9.40 -30.27 -7.96
C CYS A 415 -9.74 -31.43 -7.03
N LEU A 416 -10.87 -31.28 -6.33
CA LEU A 416 -11.60 -32.40 -5.72
C LEU A 416 -12.60 -33.06 -6.70
N ASN A 417 -12.86 -32.43 -7.85
CA ASN A 417 -13.90 -32.86 -8.80
C ASN A 417 -13.29 -33.10 -10.20
N GLU A 418 -13.83 -34.09 -10.92
CA GLU A 418 -13.29 -34.60 -12.20
C GLU A 418 -13.42 -33.60 -13.37
N ASP A 419 -14.29 -32.59 -13.26
CA ASP A 419 -14.60 -31.68 -14.37
C ASP A 419 -13.48 -30.65 -14.65
N ASP A 420 -12.64 -30.33 -13.65
CA ASP A 420 -11.65 -29.24 -13.73
C ASP A 420 -10.19 -29.70 -13.94
N CYS A 421 -9.88 -31.01 -13.88
CA CYS A 421 -8.49 -31.48 -13.77
C CYS A 421 -8.12 -32.70 -14.62
N THR A 422 -8.01 -32.51 -15.93
CA THR A 422 -7.49 -33.58 -16.81
C THR A 422 -5.96 -33.78 -16.73
N SER A 423 -5.18 -33.00 -15.93
CA SER A 423 -3.71 -33.07 -16.00
C SER A 423 -2.84 -32.96 -14.72
N SER A 424 -3.31 -32.64 -13.50
CA SER A 424 -2.46 -32.76 -12.29
C SER A 424 -3.24 -32.93 -10.96
N ALA A 425 -2.71 -33.74 -10.04
CA ALA A 425 -3.42 -34.27 -8.85
C ALA A 425 -2.72 -33.95 -7.51
N ASN A 426 -2.08 -32.80 -7.38
CA ASN A 426 -1.19 -32.50 -6.25
C ASN A 426 -1.91 -31.85 -5.05
N ALA A 427 -2.28 -32.66 -4.07
CA ALA A 427 -2.93 -32.26 -2.81
C ALA A 427 -2.22 -31.16 -1.99
N ALA A 428 -0.92 -30.92 -2.19
CA ALA A 428 -0.16 -29.94 -1.40
C ALA A 428 0.06 -28.61 -2.13
N TYR A 429 -0.34 -28.49 -3.40
CA TYR A 429 -0.19 -27.25 -4.17
C TYR A 429 -1.05 -26.13 -3.55
N PRO A 430 -0.56 -24.87 -3.51
CA PRO A 430 -1.33 -23.76 -2.97
C PRO A 430 -2.61 -23.52 -3.78
N ALA A 431 -3.76 -23.51 -3.11
CA ALA A 431 -5.02 -23.07 -3.71
C ALA A 431 -4.97 -21.54 -3.86
N THR A 432 -4.67 -21.06 -5.08
CA THR A 432 -4.70 -19.63 -5.41
C THR A 432 -5.01 -19.39 -6.88
N ASN A 433 -5.98 -18.51 -7.15
CA ASN A 433 -6.34 -18.08 -8.50
C ASN A 433 -5.30 -17.15 -9.14
N PHE A 434 -4.26 -16.76 -8.39
CA PHE A 434 -3.08 -16.12 -8.96
C PHE A 434 -2.38 -17.00 -10.00
N SER A 435 -2.47 -18.33 -9.84
CA SER A 435 -1.87 -19.30 -10.77
C SER A 435 -2.45 -19.27 -12.19
N SER A 436 -3.65 -18.72 -12.39
CA SER A 436 -4.24 -18.50 -13.73
C SER A 436 -3.50 -17.42 -14.54
N LEU A 437 -2.73 -16.55 -13.88
CA LEU A 437 -1.97 -15.48 -14.54
C LEU A 437 -0.56 -15.96 -14.91
N ALA A 438 -0.12 -15.69 -16.15
CA ALA A 438 1.23 -16.03 -16.61
C ALA A 438 2.34 -15.44 -15.72
N TYR A 439 2.07 -14.28 -15.11
CA TYR A 439 3.01 -13.61 -14.19
C TYR A 439 3.33 -14.42 -12.93
N SER A 440 2.45 -15.35 -12.54
CA SER A 440 2.62 -16.15 -11.33
C SER A 440 3.75 -17.17 -11.42
N PHE A 441 4.12 -17.60 -12.64
CA PHE A 441 5.06 -18.72 -12.87
C PHE A 441 6.50 -18.42 -12.46
N GLN A 442 6.84 -17.17 -12.17
CA GLN A 442 8.12 -16.84 -11.55
C GLN A 442 8.14 -17.08 -10.02
N TYR A 443 6.96 -17.26 -9.41
CA TYR A 443 6.77 -17.43 -7.96
C TYR A 443 6.19 -18.79 -7.59
N LEU A 444 5.37 -19.40 -8.44
CA LEU A 444 4.71 -20.67 -8.15
C LEU A 444 4.45 -21.45 -9.44
N TYR A 445 4.91 -22.70 -9.50
CA TYR A 445 4.70 -23.59 -10.64
C TYR A 445 4.92 -25.06 -10.25
N GLU A 446 4.25 -25.97 -10.95
CA GLU A 446 4.41 -27.41 -10.73
C GLU A 446 5.81 -27.91 -11.09
N ASN A 447 6.26 -28.96 -10.41
CA ASN A 447 7.57 -29.57 -10.64
C ASN A 447 7.50 -31.11 -10.63
N PRO A 448 6.69 -31.73 -11.52
CA PRO A 448 6.50 -33.18 -11.54
C PRO A 448 7.78 -33.96 -11.89
N THR A 449 8.76 -33.30 -12.52
CA THR A 449 10.06 -33.88 -12.87
C THR A 449 11.14 -33.67 -11.81
N HIS A 450 10.80 -32.97 -10.71
CA HIS A 450 11.70 -32.65 -9.59
C HIS A 450 13.02 -31.98 -10.00
N VAL A 451 12.99 -31.19 -11.07
CA VAL A 451 14.14 -30.38 -11.50
C VAL A 451 14.43 -29.28 -10.47
N ALA A 452 15.61 -28.67 -10.54
CA ALA A 452 15.95 -27.57 -9.64
C ALA A 452 15.00 -26.37 -9.88
N CYS A 453 14.46 -25.81 -8.79
CA CYS A 453 13.67 -24.59 -8.84
C CYS A 453 14.52 -23.41 -9.35
N THR A 454 13.86 -22.44 -9.96
CA THR A 454 14.50 -21.32 -10.68
C THR A 454 14.22 -19.98 -10.02
N GLY A 455 15.10 -19.00 -10.24
CA GLY A 455 14.93 -17.66 -9.65
C GLY A 455 14.94 -17.70 -8.11
N ALA A 456 13.93 -17.06 -7.50
CA ALA A 456 13.74 -17.00 -6.05
C ALA A 456 12.95 -18.21 -5.49
N THR A 457 12.43 -19.07 -6.35
CA THR A 457 11.61 -20.20 -5.92
C THR A 457 12.45 -21.30 -5.27
N GLN A 458 11.84 -21.98 -4.31
CA GLN A 458 12.39 -23.08 -3.54
C GLN A 458 11.48 -24.30 -3.69
N LYS A 459 12.01 -25.48 -3.39
CA LYS A 459 11.19 -26.70 -3.39
C LYS A 459 10.10 -26.61 -2.33
N SER A 460 8.91 -27.12 -2.63
CA SER A 460 7.71 -27.03 -1.79
C SER A 460 7.82 -27.63 -0.38
N SER A 461 8.87 -28.39 -0.05
CA SER A 461 9.14 -28.78 1.35
C SER A 461 9.29 -27.60 2.31
N VAL A 462 9.63 -26.40 1.82
CA VAL A 462 9.67 -25.18 2.65
C VAL A 462 8.28 -24.73 3.13
N VAL A 463 7.21 -25.20 2.49
CA VAL A 463 5.81 -24.95 2.87
C VAL A 463 5.07 -26.22 3.28
N GLY A 464 5.80 -27.30 3.60
CA GLY A 464 5.23 -28.50 4.20
C GLY A 464 4.87 -29.63 3.23
N ASP A 465 5.19 -29.51 1.93
CA ASP A 465 5.06 -30.62 0.99
C ASP A 465 6.32 -31.51 0.99
N PRO A 466 6.29 -32.73 1.56
CA PRO A 466 7.47 -33.59 1.61
C PRO A 466 7.88 -34.13 0.23
N THR A 467 6.98 -34.09 -0.76
CA THR A 467 7.23 -34.66 -2.09
C THR A 467 8.02 -33.74 -3.00
N ASN A 468 8.17 -32.45 -2.66
CA ASN A 468 8.80 -31.45 -3.52
C ASN A 468 8.17 -31.41 -4.93
N SER A 469 6.85 -31.51 -4.97
CA SER A 469 6.04 -31.61 -6.20
C SER A 469 5.85 -30.29 -6.93
N PHE A 470 6.21 -29.15 -6.31
CA PHE A 470 6.17 -27.82 -6.93
C PHE A 470 7.31 -26.93 -6.44
N CYS A 471 7.50 -25.81 -7.13
CA CYS A 471 8.42 -24.74 -6.76
C CYS A 471 7.62 -23.51 -6.32
N ILE A 472 8.04 -22.88 -5.21
CA ILE A 472 7.35 -21.75 -4.60
C ILE A 472 8.35 -20.71 -4.05
N ASP A 473 8.08 -19.42 -4.21
CA ASP A 473 8.76 -18.34 -3.49
C ASP A 473 8.00 -18.03 -2.18
N PRO A 474 8.49 -18.50 -1.01
CA PRO A 474 7.81 -18.30 0.27
C PRO A 474 7.78 -16.83 0.74
N ASN A 475 8.50 -15.93 0.06
CA ASN A 475 8.39 -14.49 0.33
C ASN A 475 7.19 -13.85 -0.36
N ARG A 476 6.59 -14.54 -1.35
CA ARG A 476 5.47 -14.03 -2.16
C ARG A 476 4.21 -14.83 -1.98
N ILE A 477 4.31 -16.14 -1.77
CA ILE A 477 3.16 -17.02 -1.58
C ILE A 477 3.46 -17.95 -0.41
N ALA A 478 2.61 -17.93 0.63
CA ALA A 478 2.86 -18.68 1.86
C ALA A 478 1.56 -19.16 2.51
N PRO A 479 1.58 -20.24 3.31
CA PRO A 479 0.42 -20.64 4.09
C PRO A 479 -0.03 -19.52 5.06
N VAL A 480 -1.30 -19.48 5.44
CA VAL A 480 -1.86 -18.51 6.39
C VAL A 480 -1.18 -18.57 7.77
N SER A 481 -0.51 -19.67 8.12
CA SER A 481 0.35 -19.74 9.32
C SER A 481 1.48 -18.69 9.29
N ALA A 482 1.99 -18.35 8.11
CA ALA A 482 2.98 -17.30 7.91
C ALA A 482 2.40 -15.90 8.17
N PHE A 483 1.10 -15.67 7.92
CA PHE A 483 0.44 -14.39 8.24
C PHE A 483 0.53 -14.08 9.74
N PHE A 484 0.23 -15.05 10.60
CA PHE A 484 0.37 -14.89 12.06
C PHE A 484 1.84 -14.64 12.49
N THR A 485 2.79 -15.27 11.81
CA THR A 485 4.22 -15.04 12.04
C THR A 485 4.64 -13.64 11.60
N ASP A 486 4.16 -13.16 10.46
CA ASP A 486 4.46 -11.83 9.93
C ASP A 486 3.82 -10.73 10.78
N LEU A 487 2.60 -10.93 11.30
CA LEU A 487 1.96 -10.03 12.27
C LEU A 487 2.77 -9.91 13.57
N SER A 488 3.17 -11.04 14.15
CA SER A 488 3.89 -11.06 15.43
C SER A 488 5.34 -10.54 15.32
N SER A 489 5.97 -10.70 14.16
CA SER A 489 7.34 -10.23 13.91
C SER A 489 7.45 -8.86 13.26
N GLY A 490 6.32 -8.20 12.95
CA GLY A 490 6.29 -6.88 12.31
C GLY A 490 6.81 -6.90 10.87
N LYS A 491 6.56 -8.00 10.14
CA LYS A 491 7.03 -8.26 8.77
C LYS A 491 5.91 -8.33 7.73
N LEU A 492 4.71 -7.89 8.08
CA LEU A 492 3.58 -7.86 7.15
C LEU A 492 3.93 -7.04 5.89
N PRO A 493 3.59 -7.50 4.67
CA PRO A 493 3.86 -6.75 3.44
C PRO A 493 2.97 -5.51 3.34
N SER A 494 3.29 -4.60 2.41
CA SER A 494 2.44 -3.43 2.14
C SER A 494 1.08 -3.83 1.57
N PHE A 495 1.03 -4.84 0.71
CA PHE A 495 -0.22 -5.47 0.25
C PHE A 495 -0.24 -6.96 0.61
N ALA A 496 -1.24 -7.40 1.35
CA ALA A 496 -1.47 -8.80 1.69
C ALA A 496 -2.81 -9.23 1.09
N PHE A 497 -2.81 -10.27 0.27
CA PHE A 497 -4.04 -10.94 -0.13
C PHE A 497 -4.16 -12.25 0.66
N ILE A 498 -5.33 -12.52 1.25
CA ILE A 498 -5.61 -13.79 1.93
C ILE A 498 -6.64 -14.53 1.11
N GLU A 499 -6.22 -15.64 0.53
CA GLU A 499 -7.07 -16.56 -0.20
C GLU A 499 -7.65 -17.57 0.79
N ALA A 500 -8.98 -17.58 0.93
CA ALA A 500 -9.68 -18.57 1.74
C ALA A 500 -9.60 -19.98 1.14
N GLY A 501 -9.25 -20.08 -0.16
CA GLY A 501 -9.04 -21.33 -0.87
C GLY A 501 -10.30 -22.17 -0.94
N TYR A 502 -10.12 -23.47 -1.23
CA TYR A 502 -11.18 -24.47 -1.15
C TYR A 502 -11.02 -25.31 0.12
N GLY A 503 -12.08 -25.53 0.88
CA GLY A 503 -12.10 -26.41 2.05
C GLY A 503 -13.03 -25.94 3.16
N ASN A 504 -12.96 -26.61 4.32
CA ASN A 504 -13.93 -26.55 5.44
C ASN A 504 -14.33 -25.18 6.02
N ASN A 505 -13.79 -24.07 5.51
CA ASN A 505 -13.70 -22.79 6.18
C ASN A 505 -13.72 -21.59 5.23
N ASP A 506 -13.86 -21.80 3.92
CA ASP A 506 -14.10 -20.74 2.92
C ASP A 506 -15.55 -20.23 2.91
N GLU A 507 -16.45 -21.02 3.53
CA GLU A 507 -17.90 -20.82 3.61
C GLU A 507 -18.68 -21.22 2.36
N HIS A 508 -18.02 -21.77 1.33
CA HIS A 508 -18.69 -22.18 0.10
C HIS A 508 -19.83 -23.20 0.37
N PRO A 509 -21.06 -22.92 -0.12
CA PRO A 509 -22.18 -23.87 -0.13
C PRO A 509 -21.86 -25.24 -0.75
N GLY A 510 -22.70 -26.26 -0.51
CA GLY A 510 -22.63 -27.55 -1.21
C GLY A 510 -21.64 -28.58 -0.69
N SER A 511 -20.56 -28.12 -0.06
CA SER A 511 -19.49 -28.96 0.50
C SER A 511 -19.89 -29.74 1.77
N GLY A 512 -21.10 -29.52 2.30
CA GLY A 512 -21.57 -30.08 3.57
C GLY A 512 -20.91 -29.43 4.80
N GLN A 513 -20.29 -28.27 4.61
CA GLN A 513 -19.55 -27.56 5.64
C GLN A 513 -20.41 -26.48 6.28
N SER A 514 -20.19 -26.23 7.57
CA SER A 514 -20.92 -25.22 8.32
C SER A 514 -20.25 -23.86 8.20
N ILE A 515 -21.04 -22.81 7.92
CA ILE A 515 -20.60 -21.39 7.95
C ILE A 515 -19.99 -20.98 9.30
N LEU A 516 -20.27 -21.74 10.38
CA LEU A 516 -19.67 -21.51 11.69
C LEU A 516 -18.15 -21.78 11.69
N GLN A 517 -17.67 -22.68 10.83
CA GLN A 517 -16.24 -22.98 10.71
C GLN A 517 -15.48 -21.85 10.02
N GLY A 518 -16.04 -21.29 8.94
CA GLY A 518 -15.45 -20.13 8.26
C GLY A 518 -15.44 -18.89 9.16
N GLN A 519 -16.55 -18.60 9.82
CA GLN A 519 -16.63 -17.51 10.81
C GLN A 519 -15.58 -17.65 11.91
N ALA A 520 -15.34 -18.87 12.41
CA ALA A 520 -14.31 -19.12 13.40
C ALA A 520 -12.89 -18.87 12.86
N GLN A 521 -12.62 -19.20 11.59
CA GLN A 521 -11.34 -18.89 10.96
C GLN A 521 -11.15 -17.39 10.76
N VAL A 522 -12.13 -16.71 10.19
CA VAL A 522 -12.09 -15.26 9.99
C VAL A 522 -11.89 -14.56 11.33
N ALA A 523 -12.60 -14.98 12.37
CA ALA A 523 -12.40 -14.46 13.72
C ALA A 523 -10.97 -14.66 14.23
N LYS A 524 -10.36 -15.81 13.97
CA LYS A 524 -8.95 -16.06 14.32
C LYS A 524 -8.00 -15.09 13.60
N ILE A 525 -8.23 -14.84 12.32
CA ILE A 525 -7.41 -13.93 11.48
C ILE A 525 -7.59 -12.48 11.94
N LEU A 526 -8.83 -12.00 12.04
CA LEU A 526 -9.14 -10.61 12.42
C LEU A 526 -8.74 -10.30 13.87
N ASN A 527 -8.96 -11.24 14.81
CA ASN A 527 -8.53 -11.03 16.20
C ASN A 527 -7.00 -10.96 16.31
N ALA A 528 -6.27 -11.81 15.58
CA ALA A 528 -4.81 -11.73 15.54
C ALA A 528 -4.33 -10.41 14.92
N PHE A 529 -4.98 -9.94 13.86
CA PHE A 529 -4.70 -8.65 13.25
C PHE A 529 -4.94 -7.49 14.21
N MET A 530 -6.12 -7.41 14.83
CA MET A 530 -6.50 -6.33 15.77
C MET A 530 -5.58 -6.27 17.00
N THR A 531 -5.07 -7.41 17.47
CA THR A 531 -4.15 -7.47 18.63
C THR A 531 -2.69 -7.27 18.25
N SER A 532 -2.36 -7.23 16.95
CA SER A 532 -0.99 -7.10 16.47
C SER A 532 -0.47 -5.66 16.55
N SER A 533 0.86 -5.52 16.45
CA SER A 533 1.50 -4.20 16.34
C SER A 533 1.18 -3.47 15.02
N SER A 534 0.66 -4.19 14.02
CA SER A 534 0.24 -3.65 12.72
C SER A 534 -1.14 -3.01 12.76
N TRP A 535 -1.94 -3.21 13.81
CA TRP A 535 -3.28 -2.62 13.92
C TRP A 535 -3.29 -1.12 13.61
N LYS A 536 -2.44 -0.35 14.31
CA LYS A 536 -2.40 1.13 14.32
C LYS A 536 -2.20 1.83 12.97
N ASN A 537 -1.84 1.09 11.93
CA ASN A 537 -1.45 1.61 10.62
C ASN A 537 -1.82 0.64 9.50
N SER A 538 -2.95 -0.06 9.61
CA SER A 538 -3.37 -1.01 8.57
C SER A 538 -4.86 -0.92 8.31
N VAL A 539 -5.30 -1.50 7.20
CA VAL A 539 -6.71 -1.75 6.91
C VAL A 539 -6.87 -3.19 6.46
N PHE A 540 -7.93 -3.83 6.91
CA PHE A 540 -8.35 -5.14 6.48
C PHE A 540 -9.70 -5.03 5.77
N PHE A 541 -9.74 -5.42 4.51
CA PHE A 541 -10.96 -5.59 3.72
C PHE A 541 -11.34 -7.08 3.76
N LEU A 542 -12.55 -7.37 4.23
CA LEU A 542 -13.13 -8.70 4.22
C LEU A 542 -14.34 -8.67 3.30
N SER A 543 -14.25 -9.37 2.18
CA SER A 543 -15.32 -9.50 1.19
C SER A 543 -15.53 -10.97 0.81
N TYR A 544 -16.46 -11.22 -0.09
CA TYR A 544 -16.70 -12.52 -0.72
C TYR A 544 -16.37 -12.39 -2.21
N ASP A 545 -15.91 -13.45 -2.85
CA ASP A 545 -15.54 -13.43 -4.26
C ASP A 545 -16.74 -13.21 -5.20
N GLU A 546 -17.88 -13.81 -4.90
CA GLU A 546 -19.14 -13.71 -5.63
C GLU A 546 -20.36 -14.09 -4.75
N GLY A 547 -21.57 -14.00 -5.31
CA GLY A 547 -22.85 -14.11 -4.57
C GLY A 547 -23.34 -15.52 -4.25
N GLY A 548 -22.87 -16.56 -4.94
CA GLY A 548 -23.09 -17.98 -4.67
C GLY A 548 -24.41 -18.57 -5.16
N GLY A 549 -25.36 -17.76 -5.63
CA GLY A 549 -26.73 -18.18 -5.93
C GLY A 549 -27.80 -17.75 -4.90
N PRO A 550 -27.49 -17.57 -3.60
CA PRO A 550 -28.45 -16.98 -2.67
C PRO A 550 -28.96 -15.61 -3.10
N TYR A 551 -30.24 -15.37 -2.83
CA TYR A 551 -30.98 -14.19 -3.25
C TYR A 551 -30.34 -12.89 -2.75
N ASP A 552 -30.27 -11.89 -3.63
CA ASP A 552 -30.06 -10.50 -3.27
C ASP A 552 -31.06 -9.62 -4.01
N HIS A 553 -31.70 -8.70 -3.30
CA HIS A 553 -32.76 -7.87 -3.88
C HIS A 553 -32.22 -6.73 -4.75
N VAL A 554 -30.93 -6.39 -4.68
CA VAL A 554 -30.36 -5.24 -5.39
C VAL A 554 -29.91 -5.67 -6.78
N PRO A 555 -30.50 -5.15 -7.86
CA PRO A 555 -30.13 -5.59 -9.20
C PRO A 555 -28.71 -5.17 -9.55
N PRO A 556 -27.85 -6.08 -10.02
CA PRO A 556 -26.51 -5.74 -10.51
C PRO A 556 -26.54 -5.22 -11.95
N VAL A 557 -27.61 -4.52 -12.35
CA VAL A 557 -27.83 -4.04 -13.72
C VAL A 557 -27.87 -2.51 -13.76
N PRO A 558 -27.09 -1.85 -14.66
CA PRO A 558 -27.11 -0.40 -14.80
C PRO A 558 -28.51 0.16 -15.06
N GLY A 559 -28.86 1.23 -14.35
CA GLY A 559 -30.19 1.85 -14.40
C GLY A 559 -31.24 1.22 -13.48
N HIS A 560 -30.92 0.09 -12.86
CA HIS A 560 -31.85 -0.70 -12.04
C HIS A 560 -31.35 -0.97 -10.61
N SER A 561 -30.12 -0.55 -10.26
CA SER A 561 -29.49 -0.89 -8.97
C SER A 561 -30.14 -0.27 -7.73
N ASN A 562 -31.28 0.40 -7.90
CA ASN A 562 -32.08 0.98 -6.83
C ASN A 562 -33.57 0.59 -6.90
N ASP A 563 -33.96 -0.32 -7.79
CA ASP A 563 -35.38 -0.65 -8.05
C ASP A 563 -36.11 -1.23 -6.83
N TYR A 564 -35.40 -1.98 -5.99
CA TYR A 564 -35.94 -2.62 -4.79
C TYR A 564 -35.46 -1.97 -3.49
N THR A 565 -34.80 -0.81 -3.57
CA THR A 565 -34.15 -0.14 -2.45
C THR A 565 -35.13 0.59 -1.55
N ASN A 566 -34.83 0.60 -0.25
CA ASN A 566 -35.62 1.38 0.69
C ASN A 566 -35.51 2.88 0.39
N ALA A 567 -36.61 3.49 -0.04
CA ALA A 567 -36.67 4.91 -0.41
C ALA A 567 -36.25 5.88 0.72
N ASN A 568 -36.27 5.44 1.99
CA ASN A 568 -35.83 6.25 3.12
C ASN A 568 -34.30 6.44 3.18
N LEU A 569 -33.52 5.61 2.48
CA LEU A 569 -32.07 5.79 2.35
C LEU A 569 -31.70 7.02 1.48
N GLY A 570 -32.69 7.57 0.77
CA GLY A 570 -32.50 8.71 -0.12
C GLY A 570 -31.88 8.31 -1.46
N PRO A 571 -31.37 9.28 -2.23
CA PRO A 571 -30.80 9.00 -3.54
C PRO A 571 -29.47 8.27 -3.40
N ILE A 572 -29.39 7.08 -4.01
CA ILE A 572 -28.17 6.29 -4.14
C ILE A 572 -27.70 6.34 -5.59
N GLN A 573 -26.39 6.48 -5.80
CA GLN A 573 -25.81 6.50 -7.14
C GLN A 573 -26.02 5.15 -7.81
N ASP A 574 -26.27 5.16 -9.12
CA ASP A 574 -26.45 3.94 -9.90
C ASP A 574 -25.10 3.29 -10.25
N ILE A 575 -25.08 1.95 -10.36
CA ILE A 575 -23.88 1.19 -10.68
C ILE A 575 -23.29 1.49 -12.08
N SER A 576 -24.03 2.15 -12.98
CA SER A 576 -23.54 2.57 -14.32
C SER A 576 -22.23 3.37 -14.29
N GLN A 577 -21.90 3.95 -13.15
CA GLN A 577 -20.67 4.73 -12.96
C GLN A 577 -19.43 3.84 -12.82
N ILE A 578 -19.61 2.60 -12.38
CA ILE A 578 -18.56 1.60 -12.24
C ILE A 578 -18.71 0.44 -13.24
N ALA A 579 -19.90 0.22 -13.82
CA ALA A 579 -20.14 -0.76 -14.87
C ALA A 579 -19.51 -0.32 -16.20
N VAL A 580 -18.20 -0.33 -16.24
CA VAL A 580 -17.36 0.00 -17.39
C VAL A 580 -16.78 -1.29 -17.93
N ASN A 581 -16.83 -1.47 -19.25
CA ASN A 581 -16.20 -2.61 -19.88
C ASN A 581 -14.67 -2.43 -19.84
N PRO A 582 -13.92 -3.29 -19.13
CA PRO A 582 -12.46 -3.19 -19.06
C PRO A 582 -11.78 -3.70 -20.33
N ASP A 583 -12.50 -4.52 -21.11
CA ASP A 583 -11.98 -5.25 -22.26
C ASP A 583 -12.22 -4.48 -23.56
N ASN A 584 -11.20 -3.75 -23.99
CA ASN A 584 -11.05 -3.38 -25.39
C ASN A 584 -10.41 -4.51 -26.22
N TYR A 585 -10.19 -5.68 -25.60
CA TYR A 585 -9.36 -6.77 -26.08
C TYR A 585 -10.21 -7.82 -26.82
N LYS A 586 -9.85 -8.11 -28.08
CA LYS A 586 -10.44 -9.19 -28.91
C LYS A 586 -9.42 -10.23 -29.39
N PRO A 587 -8.78 -11.04 -28.52
CA PRO A 587 -8.20 -12.30 -28.98
C PRO A 587 -8.09 -13.37 -27.87
N CYS A 588 -9.17 -14.11 -27.67
CA CYS A 588 -9.14 -15.51 -27.22
C CYS A 588 -10.33 -16.25 -27.86
N LEU A 589 -10.48 -16.16 -29.18
CA LEU A 589 -11.56 -16.87 -29.87
C LEU A 589 -11.14 -18.34 -30.05
N PRO A 590 -11.72 -19.30 -29.30
CA PRO A 590 -11.49 -20.70 -29.58
C PRO A 590 -12.07 -21.06 -30.94
N SER A 591 -11.70 -22.22 -31.47
CA SER A 591 -12.24 -22.69 -32.75
C SER A 591 -13.76 -22.90 -32.65
N GLY A 592 -14.55 -21.96 -33.18
CA GLY A 592 -16.01 -21.96 -33.09
C GLY A 592 -16.60 -20.91 -32.12
N GLY A 593 -15.76 -20.16 -31.42
CA GLY A 593 -16.19 -19.03 -30.59
C GLY A 593 -16.72 -17.85 -31.42
N THR A 594 -17.59 -17.05 -30.83
CA THR A 594 -18.22 -15.91 -31.51
C THR A 594 -17.43 -14.64 -31.24
N PRO A 595 -17.13 -13.78 -32.25
CA PRO A 595 -16.46 -12.49 -32.05
C PRO A 595 -17.29 -11.44 -31.29
N THR A 596 -17.78 -11.74 -30.09
CA THR A 596 -18.50 -10.80 -29.22
C THR A 596 -17.52 -10.00 -28.36
N LEU A 597 -18.00 -9.37 -27.28
CA LEU A 597 -17.18 -8.81 -26.20
C LEU A 597 -16.74 -9.90 -25.21
N HIS A 598 -17.20 -11.14 -25.40
CA HIS A 598 -16.79 -12.34 -24.70
C HIS A 598 -16.11 -13.29 -25.69
N CYS A 599 -15.10 -14.03 -25.24
CA CYS A 599 -14.26 -14.79 -26.16
C CYS A 599 -14.55 -16.30 -26.17
N ASP A 600 -15.11 -16.82 -25.09
CA ASP A 600 -15.38 -18.23 -24.82
C ASP A 600 -16.86 -18.64 -24.96
N LEU A 601 -17.72 -17.72 -25.41
CA LEU A 601 -19.10 -18.01 -25.79
C LEU A 601 -19.20 -18.58 -27.22
N PHE A 602 -19.90 -19.70 -27.36
CA PHE A 602 -20.31 -20.27 -28.65
C PHE A 602 -21.54 -19.54 -29.22
N THR A 603 -21.78 -19.66 -30.53
CA THR A 603 -22.91 -19.01 -31.21
C THR A 603 -24.30 -19.45 -30.73
N SER A 604 -24.36 -20.57 -30.00
CA SER A 604 -25.59 -21.08 -29.40
C SER A 604 -25.79 -20.62 -27.96
N ASP A 605 -24.78 -20.00 -27.36
CA ASP A 605 -24.81 -19.67 -25.94
C ASP A 605 -25.63 -18.40 -25.70
N PRO A 606 -26.46 -18.36 -24.65
CA PRO A 606 -27.08 -17.13 -24.20
C PRO A 606 -26.04 -16.04 -23.95
N GLY A 607 -26.31 -14.86 -24.46
CA GLY A 607 -25.40 -13.74 -24.42
C GLY A 607 -24.47 -13.61 -25.63
N SER A 608 -24.51 -14.57 -26.56
CA SER A 608 -23.80 -14.49 -27.85
C SER A 608 -24.64 -13.89 -28.99
N ASN A 609 -25.97 -13.80 -28.83
CA ASN A 609 -26.83 -13.27 -29.89
C ASN A 609 -26.65 -11.75 -30.02
N PRO A 610 -26.73 -11.17 -31.23
CA PRO A 610 -26.46 -9.74 -31.44
C PRO A 610 -27.34 -8.77 -30.64
N ASP A 611 -28.55 -9.20 -30.24
CA ASP A 611 -29.51 -8.40 -29.49
C ASP A 611 -29.43 -8.63 -27.96
N ASP A 612 -28.60 -9.57 -27.52
CA ASP A 612 -28.38 -9.83 -26.10
C ASP A 612 -27.62 -8.65 -25.46
N ALA A 613 -27.97 -8.31 -24.23
CA ALA A 613 -27.37 -7.22 -23.48
C ALA A 613 -25.84 -7.35 -23.39
N THR A 614 -25.35 -8.56 -23.21
CA THR A 614 -23.94 -8.92 -23.10
C THR A 614 -23.21 -8.79 -24.44
N ALA A 615 -23.85 -9.10 -25.56
CA ALA A 615 -23.26 -8.89 -26.88
C ALA A 615 -23.12 -7.39 -27.18
N ILE A 616 -24.06 -6.57 -26.70
CA ILE A 616 -24.08 -5.11 -26.91
C ILE A 616 -23.15 -4.38 -25.93
N HIS A 617 -23.16 -4.75 -24.65
CA HIS A 617 -22.52 -4.01 -23.55
C HIS A 617 -21.33 -4.75 -22.90
N GLY A 618 -21.12 -6.05 -23.20
CA GLY A 618 -20.07 -6.87 -22.59
C GLY A 618 -20.26 -6.98 -21.08
N PHE A 619 -19.16 -6.92 -20.31
CA PHE A 619 -19.21 -6.91 -18.85
C PHE A 619 -19.92 -5.69 -18.23
N ALA A 620 -20.21 -4.64 -19.01
CA ALA A 620 -21.03 -3.53 -18.53
C ALA A 620 -22.54 -3.83 -18.58
N ALA A 621 -22.97 -4.95 -19.18
CA ALA A 621 -24.38 -5.32 -19.23
C ALA A 621 -24.96 -5.59 -17.83
N GLN A 622 -24.15 -6.22 -16.98
CA GLN A 622 -24.50 -6.64 -15.62
C GLN A 622 -23.19 -6.94 -14.87
N LEU A 623 -23.06 -6.41 -13.66
CA LEU A 623 -22.00 -6.80 -12.73
C LEU A 623 -22.37 -8.13 -12.06
N GLY A 624 -21.51 -8.69 -11.23
CA GLY A 624 -21.96 -9.75 -10.33
C GLY A 624 -22.83 -9.20 -9.20
N PHE A 625 -23.51 -10.09 -8.48
CA PHE A 625 -24.41 -9.70 -7.40
C PHE A 625 -23.68 -8.99 -6.26
N ARG A 626 -24.47 -8.32 -5.42
CA ARG A 626 -23.96 -7.67 -4.24
C ARG A 626 -23.45 -8.71 -3.25
N VAL A 627 -22.25 -8.49 -2.72
CA VAL A 627 -21.58 -9.36 -1.74
C VAL A 627 -21.23 -8.56 -0.48
N PRO A 628 -21.08 -9.22 0.68
CA PRO A 628 -20.63 -8.53 1.88
C PRO A 628 -19.25 -7.90 1.70
N ASN A 629 -19.05 -6.68 2.22
CA ASN A 629 -17.72 -6.08 2.34
C ASN A 629 -17.59 -5.23 3.61
N MET A 630 -16.74 -5.69 4.52
CA MET A 630 -16.40 -5.01 5.77
C MET A 630 -14.99 -4.40 5.72
N ILE A 631 -14.86 -3.16 6.19
CA ILE A 631 -13.60 -2.42 6.26
C ILE A 631 -13.20 -2.25 7.73
N VAL A 632 -12.18 -2.99 8.15
CA VAL A 632 -11.72 -3.08 9.55
C VAL A 632 -10.37 -2.39 9.70
N SER A 633 -10.34 -1.28 10.45
CA SER A 633 -9.14 -0.45 10.62
C SER A 633 -9.23 0.43 11.87
N PRO A 634 -8.11 0.86 12.49
CA PRO A 634 -8.10 1.95 13.46
C PRO A 634 -8.73 3.23 12.91
N PHE A 635 -8.69 3.42 11.59
CA PHE A 635 -9.12 4.65 10.93
C PHE A 635 -10.57 4.59 10.45
N THR A 636 -11.26 3.44 10.47
CA THR A 636 -12.61 3.39 9.92
C THR A 636 -13.60 4.14 10.81
N ARG A 637 -14.57 4.81 10.18
CA ARG A 637 -15.67 5.49 10.88
C ARG A 637 -16.49 4.45 11.65
N ARG A 638 -16.91 4.78 12.88
CA ARG A 638 -17.76 3.90 13.68
C ARG A 638 -19.14 3.77 13.05
N HIS A 639 -19.68 2.55 13.04
CA HIS A 639 -21.07 2.29 12.70
C HIS A 639 -21.46 2.77 11.30
N TYR A 640 -20.52 2.88 10.36
CA TYR A 640 -20.76 3.51 9.06
C TYR A 640 -21.29 2.49 8.05
N VAL A 641 -22.24 2.92 7.22
CA VAL A 641 -22.68 2.19 6.01
C VAL A 641 -22.40 3.09 4.82
N SER A 642 -21.67 2.56 3.83
CA SER A 642 -21.53 3.20 2.51
C SER A 642 -22.60 2.67 1.57
N HIS A 643 -23.22 3.60 0.84
CA HIS A 643 -24.15 3.35 -0.26
C HIS A 643 -23.52 3.66 -1.62
N THR A 644 -22.21 3.88 -1.69
CA THR A 644 -21.54 4.17 -2.97
C THR A 644 -21.37 2.86 -3.75
N PRO A 645 -21.78 2.78 -5.03
CA PRO A 645 -21.49 1.61 -5.88
C PRO A 645 -19.99 1.36 -6.03
N MET A 646 -19.55 0.15 -5.69
CA MET A 646 -18.17 -0.31 -5.78
C MET A 646 -18.11 -1.80 -6.12
N ASP A 647 -16.98 -2.27 -6.62
CA ASP A 647 -16.64 -3.70 -6.69
C ASP A 647 -15.22 -3.96 -6.15
N HIS A 648 -14.73 -5.21 -6.21
CA HIS A 648 -13.39 -5.59 -5.72
C HIS A 648 -12.25 -4.74 -6.27
N THR A 649 -12.39 -4.22 -7.49
CA THR A 649 -11.35 -3.39 -8.12
C THR A 649 -11.16 -2.06 -7.38
N ALA A 650 -12.11 -1.64 -6.53
CA ALA A 650 -11.94 -0.48 -5.66
C ALA A 650 -10.85 -0.69 -4.59
N VAL A 651 -10.62 -1.93 -4.14
CA VAL A 651 -9.48 -2.25 -3.26
C VAL A 651 -8.17 -2.11 -4.01
N ILE A 652 -8.12 -2.52 -5.28
CA ILE A 652 -6.95 -2.32 -6.13
C ILE A 652 -6.67 -0.83 -6.32
N LYS A 653 -7.70 -0.05 -6.64
CA LYS A 653 -7.59 1.41 -6.73
C LYS A 653 -7.05 2.04 -5.45
N PHE A 654 -7.48 1.52 -4.30
CA PHE A 654 -6.98 1.97 -3.00
C PHE A 654 -5.49 1.65 -2.80
N VAL A 655 -5.05 0.45 -3.18
CA VAL A 655 -3.64 0.01 -3.12
C VAL A 655 -2.77 0.88 -4.04
N GLU A 656 -3.19 1.12 -5.27
CA GLU A 656 -2.53 2.00 -6.23
C GLU A 656 -2.38 3.42 -5.68
N ASN A 657 -3.49 4.02 -5.25
CA ASN A 657 -3.52 5.36 -4.66
C ASN A 657 -2.57 5.46 -3.47
N ARG A 658 -2.47 4.38 -2.68
CA ARG A 658 -1.65 4.35 -1.48
C ARG A 658 -0.17 4.21 -1.78
N PHE A 659 0.21 3.25 -2.61
CA PHE A 659 1.60 2.80 -2.71
C PHE A 659 2.31 3.17 -4.01
N ILE A 660 1.57 3.54 -5.05
CA ILE A 660 2.11 3.86 -6.37
C ILE A 660 1.86 5.33 -6.71
N GLY A 661 0.59 5.74 -6.73
CA GLY A 661 0.15 7.11 -6.96
C GLY A 661 -1.26 7.17 -7.54
N SER A 662 -1.93 8.30 -7.39
CA SER A 662 -3.34 8.45 -7.78
C SER A 662 -3.65 8.34 -9.27
N ALA A 663 -2.61 8.37 -10.11
CA ALA A 663 -2.71 8.21 -11.55
C ALA A 663 -2.47 6.77 -12.02
N ALA A 664 -2.08 5.85 -11.13
CA ALA A 664 -1.99 4.43 -11.45
C ALA A 664 -3.41 3.83 -11.60
N HIS A 665 -3.52 2.90 -12.53
CA HIS A 665 -4.68 2.07 -12.83
C HIS A 665 -4.27 1.02 -13.88
N LEU A 666 -4.84 -0.18 -13.80
CA LEU A 666 -4.64 -1.25 -14.77
C LEU A 666 -5.45 -1.02 -16.04
N ASN A 667 -6.71 -0.58 -15.92
CA ASN A 667 -7.58 -0.33 -17.07
C ASN A 667 -8.65 0.75 -16.77
N GLY A 668 -9.77 0.75 -17.50
CA GLY A 668 -10.84 1.75 -17.32
C GLY A 668 -11.77 1.48 -16.13
N ARG A 669 -11.90 0.22 -15.71
CA ARG A 669 -12.83 -0.24 -14.69
C ARG A 669 -12.35 0.07 -13.27
N ASP A 670 -11.10 -0.23 -12.94
CA ASP A 670 -10.48 0.19 -11.67
C ASP A 670 -10.23 1.71 -11.60
N PHE A 671 -9.95 2.36 -12.73
CA PHE A 671 -9.88 3.83 -12.80
C PHE A 671 -11.20 4.51 -12.41
N ALA A 672 -12.35 3.91 -12.75
CA ALA A 672 -13.68 4.44 -12.46
C ALA A 672 -14.11 4.27 -11.00
N GLN A 673 -13.42 3.43 -10.22
CA GLN A 673 -13.81 3.11 -8.85
C GLN A 673 -13.68 4.30 -7.88
N SER A 674 -14.49 4.25 -6.83
CA SER A 674 -14.32 5.10 -5.66
C SER A 674 -12.94 4.89 -5.01
N ASN A 675 -12.40 5.96 -4.42
CA ASN A 675 -11.12 5.90 -3.70
C ASN A 675 -11.23 5.32 -2.28
N LEU A 676 -12.43 4.91 -1.84
CA LEU A 676 -12.74 4.37 -0.52
C LEU A 676 -12.50 5.34 0.66
N PHE A 677 -12.18 6.62 0.42
CA PHE A 677 -11.81 7.53 1.53
C PHE A 677 -12.97 7.84 2.47
N GLU A 678 -14.21 7.69 2.01
CA GLU A 678 -15.41 7.91 2.82
C GLU A 678 -15.52 6.98 4.04
N PHE A 679 -14.86 5.82 4.00
CA PHE A 679 -14.83 4.85 5.08
C PHE A 679 -13.95 5.31 6.25
N PHE A 680 -13.03 6.26 6.02
CA PHE A 680 -11.95 6.57 6.96
C PHE A 680 -12.06 7.96 7.59
N ASP A 681 -11.69 8.02 8.87
CA ASP A 681 -11.39 9.24 9.61
C ASP A 681 -9.96 9.16 10.17
N PHE A 682 -9.01 9.57 9.33
CA PHE A 682 -7.59 9.62 9.69
C PHE A 682 -7.26 10.69 10.74
N SER A 683 -8.22 11.58 11.08
CA SER A 683 -8.02 12.65 12.05
C SER A 683 -8.34 12.21 13.47
N ARG A 684 -9.49 11.53 13.65
CA ARG A 684 -9.96 11.06 14.95
C ARG A 684 -9.46 9.67 15.30
N ILE A 685 -9.12 8.85 14.29
CA ILE A 685 -8.68 7.45 14.46
C ILE A 685 -9.64 6.71 15.38
N PRO A 686 -10.90 6.52 14.96
CA PRO A 686 -11.98 6.14 15.88
C PRO A 686 -11.69 4.86 16.64
N TRP A 687 -10.96 3.92 16.03
CA TRP A 687 -10.58 2.64 16.62
C TRP A 687 -9.09 2.57 16.99
N ALA A 688 -8.51 3.65 17.51
CA ALA A 688 -7.14 3.65 18.03
C ALA A 688 -6.88 2.46 18.99
N THR A 689 -7.89 2.11 19.78
CA THR A 689 -7.99 0.82 20.48
C THR A 689 -9.03 -0.04 19.77
N PRO A 690 -8.70 -1.29 19.38
CA PRO A 690 -9.66 -2.18 18.72
C PRO A 690 -10.81 -2.56 19.68
N PRO A 691 -12.02 -2.81 19.14
CA PRO A 691 -13.12 -3.37 19.92
C PRO A 691 -12.83 -4.81 20.36
N ALA A 692 -13.65 -5.31 21.31
CA ALA A 692 -13.60 -6.69 21.77
C ALA A 692 -14.78 -7.48 21.19
N PRO A 693 -14.59 -8.22 20.08
CA PRO A 693 -15.66 -9.01 19.48
C PRO A 693 -16.07 -10.20 20.35
N PRO A 694 -17.30 -10.72 20.17
CA PRO A 694 -17.75 -11.93 20.86
C PRO A 694 -16.97 -13.16 20.38
N THR A 695 -17.05 -14.25 21.14
CA THR A 695 -16.65 -15.57 20.61
C THR A 695 -17.63 -15.98 19.51
N PRO A 696 -17.16 -16.43 18.34
CA PRO A 696 -18.03 -16.92 17.27
C PRO A 696 -18.96 -18.05 17.75
N ALA A 697 -20.17 -18.08 17.21
CA ALA A 697 -21.10 -19.17 17.41
C ALA A 697 -20.48 -20.50 16.91
N SER A 698 -20.81 -21.57 17.61
CA SER A 698 -20.37 -22.94 17.32
C SER A 698 -21.49 -23.90 17.70
N SER A 699 -21.47 -25.13 17.18
CA SER A 699 -22.39 -26.19 17.59
C SER A 699 -22.40 -26.37 19.13
N ALA A 700 -21.24 -26.20 19.77
CA ALA A 700 -21.11 -26.25 21.22
C ALA A 700 -21.83 -25.10 21.94
N SER A 701 -21.75 -23.86 21.42
CA SER A 701 -22.46 -22.72 22.02
C SER A 701 -23.96 -22.73 21.75
N LEU A 702 -24.38 -23.33 20.64
CA LEU A 702 -25.80 -23.50 20.27
C LEU A 702 -26.45 -24.69 21.01
N GLY A 703 -25.65 -25.66 21.44
CA GLY A 703 -26.13 -26.85 22.15
C GLY A 703 -26.67 -27.96 21.25
N TYR A 704 -26.51 -27.83 19.93
CA TYR A 704 -26.87 -28.82 18.92
C TYR A 704 -25.95 -28.66 17.70
N ASP A 705 -25.94 -29.63 16.78
CA ASP A 705 -25.28 -29.48 15.49
C ASP A 705 -26.25 -28.85 14.48
N PRO A 706 -26.06 -27.57 14.11
CA PRO A 706 -26.96 -26.91 13.18
C PRO A 706 -26.64 -27.25 11.72
N CYS A 707 -25.56 -27.95 11.38
CA CYS A 707 -25.34 -28.35 9.98
C CYS A 707 -26.18 -29.59 9.65
N THR A 708 -27.43 -29.38 9.26
CA THR A 708 -28.38 -30.46 8.97
C THR A 708 -29.04 -30.25 7.61
N PRO A 709 -28.46 -30.82 6.54
CA PRO A 709 -28.92 -30.62 5.17
C PRO A 709 -30.41 -30.98 4.89
N THR A 710 -31.08 -31.68 5.79
CA THR A 710 -32.45 -32.16 5.57
C THR A 710 -33.50 -31.41 6.40
N ALA A 711 -33.08 -30.54 7.32
CA ALA A 711 -33.96 -29.90 8.31
C ALA A 711 -33.94 -28.37 8.21
N PHE A 712 -34.20 -27.84 7.00
CA PHE A 712 -34.14 -26.40 6.68
C PHE A 712 -35.47 -25.67 6.64
N SER A 713 -36.54 -26.31 7.12
CA SER A 713 -37.83 -25.62 7.19
C SER A 713 -37.75 -24.44 8.19
N PRO A 714 -38.55 -23.38 7.96
CA PRO A 714 -38.64 -22.23 8.86
C PRO A 714 -39.07 -22.59 10.29
#